data_AF-A0A7X6NAI9-F1
#
_entry.id   AF-A0A7X6NAI9-F1
#
_cell.length_a   1.000
_cell.length_b   1.000
_cell.length_c   1.000
_cell.angle_alpha   90.00
_cell.angle_beta   90.00
_cell.angle_gamma   90.00
#
_symmetry.space_group_name_H-M   'P 1'
#
loop_
_entity.id
_entity.type
_entity.pdbx_description
1 polymer ?
#
loop_
_entity_poly.entity_id
_entity_poly.type
_entity_poly.pdbx_seq_one_letter_code
_entity_poly.pdbx_strand_id
1 'polypeptide(L)'
;MNKIFHNETLKSFTKKSLFVLTATLIVSSFFVFNAGKVEAQVSNTLVAPFETQTFGTGATAEWTNVDKHTGSYSVKLYSPANSYASVGTRAYVGTINDITSLSFWYKHSPYAAWVGPKMSLFLEKGGHYYRASTNCVVRSDTVWKKADAINGKDNDFYVNEENKNQILDYEENKDQIWNYVETQSDFITNIGTTVDNLTFNDLKIALTGANVKAVVVYVSAASKEGPGGAYIDDIEINGTTYYGKIQDAIDAATTGDTINVAAGMYNENLIVNKSLTLNGAKHGVTAVGRTGAESIIRAANSSVYVVKITADKVTLDGFTITGMANNGTNQAAVITWGVDSCTITNNILTNNYKDAINLFSVGTAYSDYNTVSNNVINGPNGVETFGIKIKGSHNTISGNHIYNTDTSIQIWSGDASETVSPDYNTISGNTIAQGIGGTAAHKWGIDIRTGHNNTVTGNTITGVEWAAINLYTSDKMASETGFDPRPANVTISNNTISGGEVGIALMEGARNNTISGNTIKETSVAGILGSLSRWPSNWSGKTLTYTNDTSYLNYLQIVGNTIKGNTISNCGHGIAMAYADNNILIENTIQNNKSTVAIDWHGVSFTADAAGVYFDANSSGNVANYNKITNNTGYSLKNANTAYNLDATKNWWGSAKPDFDTIVSNNVNYSPWYTNQEMTSLTAVIEEESGDDWVDFTAPSISDITLTVGDTNATISWKTDETSLSWIVYGTTNAYGLEKKTTSYVTSHSLTLSNLSPGTTYHYQIKSKDSAGNIGSYTDKTFTTLALNEKPKEIVKGGGGVIKPINQMTVEELKAEIARIMALIKQLQAELLKLKGCTITSFDRNLKLGMTSDDVKCLQIILNFAPDTQLTAFGVGSSGQETTYFGPLTKTAVIKFQEKYASEILAPVDLTAGTGFVGSTTRAKLNTFLGK
;
A
#
# COMPACT_ATOMS: atom_id res chain seq x y z
N MET A 1 -14.46 27.76 17.26
CA MET A 1 -15.81 28.21 17.64
C MET A 1 -16.07 29.56 16.95
N ASN A 2 -17.21 29.73 16.27
CA ASN A 2 -17.81 30.95 15.68
C ASN A 2 -16.95 32.17 15.21
N LYS A 3 -17.01 32.41 13.88
CA LYS A 3 -17.31 33.67 13.14
C LYS A 3 -16.72 35.02 13.59
N ILE A 4 -16.22 35.80 12.59
CA ILE A 4 -16.75 37.15 12.25
C ILE A 4 -16.29 37.62 10.83
N PHE A 5 -17.28 38.04 10.03
CA PHE A 5 -17.33 38.94 8.83
C PHE A 5 -16.14 39.20 7.87
N HIS A 6 -16.38 38.99 6.56
CA HIS A 6 -16.50 39.98 5.45
C HIS A 6 -16.82 39.20 4.15
N ASN A 7 -17.83 39.47 3.29
CA ASN A 7 -18.11 40.62 2.40
C ASN A 7 -16.95 40.97 1.44
N GLU A 8 -17.07 41.09 0.10
CA GLU A 8 -18.10 40.73 -0.89
C GLU A 8 -17.49 40.92 -2.30
N THR A 9 -17.74 40.06 -3.31
CA THR A 9 -17.86 40.43 -4.75
C THR A 9 -18.03 39.21 -5.66
N LEU A 10 -19.08 39.18 -6.48
CA LEU A 10 -19.15 38.48 -7.79
C LEU A 10 -20.50 38.71 -8.49
N LYS A 11 -20.50 39.31 -9.69
CA LYS A 11 -21.44 39.01 -10.81
C LYS A 11 -21.21 39.91 -12.04
N SER A 12 -20.98 39.27 -13.18
CA SER A 12 -21.04 39.82 -14.55
C SER A 12 -21.05 38.62 -15.52
N PHE A 13 -21.67 38.59 -16.70
CA PHE A 13 -22.41 39.59 -17.49
C PHE A 13 -23.47 38.88 -18.37
N THR A 14 -24.49 39.57 -18.87
CA THR A 14 -25.52 38.98 -19.77
C THR A 14 -26.00 39.90 -20.90
N LYS A 15 -26.19 39.32 -22.11
CA LYS A 15 -27.13 39.66 -23.22
C LYS A 15 -27.31 41.10 -23.76
N LYS A 16 -27.23 41.21 -25.10
CA LYS A 16 -27.98 42.09 -26.04
C LYS A 16 -27.65 41.60 -27.48
N SER A 17 -28.46 41.68 -28.57
CA SER A 17 -29.73 42.40 -28.90
C SER A 17 -30.59 41.60 -29.92
N LEU A 18 -31.73 42.15 -30.38
CA LEU A 18 -32.74 41.56 -31.30
C LEU A 18 -33.30 42.62 -32.30
N PHE A 19 -33.97 42.18 -33.38
CA PHE A 19 -34.66 42.93 -34.47
C PHE A 19 -33.75 43.63 -35.51
N VAL A 20 -34.00 43.76 -36.84
CA VAL A 20 -34.92 43.24 -37.90
C VAL A 20 -35.14 44.40 -38.92
N LEU A 21 -35.15 44.15 -40.26
CA LEU A 21 -36.19 44.57 -41.26
C LEU A 21 -35.78 44.42 -42.76
N THR A 22 -36.71 43.94 -43.63
CA THR A 22 -36.89 44.22 -45.11
C THR A 22 -35.78 43.87 -46.14
N ALA A 23 -36.02 43.55 -47.44
CA ALA A 23 -37.21 43.28 -48.29
C ALA A 23 -36.75 42.49 -49.57
N THR A 24 -37.41 41.43 -50.03
CA THR A 24 -38.50 41.33 -51.05
C THR A 24 -38.13 41.57 -52.54
N LEU A 25 -38.09 40.51 -53.36
CA LEU A 25 -38.65 40.35 -54.74
C LEU A 25 -38.37 38.90 -55.24
N ILE A 26 -39.35 38.01 -55.41
CA ILE A 26 -40.16 37.73 -56.63
C ILE A 26 -39.36 37.44 -57.91
N VAL A 27 -39.27 36.16 -58.30
CA VAL A 27 -39.76 35.64 -59.62
C VAL A 27 -40.28 34.20 -59.42
N SER A 28 -41.52 33.93 -59.82
CA SER A 28 -42.12 32.59 -59.95
C SER A 28 -41.87 32.03 -61.37
N SER A 29 -41.77 30.70 -61.58
CA SER A 29 -42.95 29.87 -61.94
C SER A 29 -42.58 28.40 -62.23
N PHE A 30 -43.37 27.45 -61.67
CA PHE A 30 -43.70 26.06 -62.14
C PHE A 30 -42.57 25.07 -62.54
N PHE A 31 -42.55 23.80 -62.11
CA PHE A 31 -43.66 22.83 -61.99
C PHE A 31 -43.73 22.02 -60.66
N VAL A 32 -44.77 21.17 -60.54
CA VAL A 32 -45.35 20.50 -59.34
C VAL A 32 -44.73 19.08 -59.13
N PHE A 33 -44.42 18.57 -57.91
CA PHE A 33 -45.33 17.81 -57.01
C PHE A 33 -44.77 17.52 -55.56
N ASN A 34 -45.71 17.26 -54.62
CA ASN A 34 -45.65 16.93 -53.16
C ASN A 34 -44.78 15.70 -52.70
N ALA A 35 -44.50 15.35 -51.40
CA ALA A 35 -44.52 15.94 -50.01
C ALA A 35 -44.15 14.79 -48.97
N GLY A 36 -43.90 14.93 -47.64
CA GLY A 36 -43.59 16.08 -46.75
C GLY A 36 -44.10 16.02 -45.26
N LYS A 37 -43.21 15.89 -44.24
CA LYS A 37 -43.33 15.96 -42.73
C LYS A 37 -43.57 14.63 -41.94
N VAL A 38 -42.74 14.21 -40.95
CA VAL A 38 -42.24 14.75 -39.62
C VAL A 38 -43.11 14.51 -38.35
N GLU A 39 -42.58 13.67 -37.42
CA GLU A 39 -42.58 13.60 -35.91
C GLU A 39 -43.84 13.67 -35.01
N ALA A 40 -43.88 12.81 -33.96
CA ALA A 40 -44.48 13.07 -32.62
C ALA A 40 -44.05 12.05 -31.50
N GLN A 41 -44.20 12.41 -30.21
CA GLN A 41 -43.72 11.67 -29.00
C GLN A 41 -44.82 10.93 -28.18
N VAL A 42 -44.45 10.11 -27.15
CA VAL A 42 -44.77 10.22 -25.67
C VAL A 42 -44.57 8.88 -24.90
N SER A 43 -44.51 8.90 -23.55
CA SER A 43 -43.87 7.92 -22.62
C SER A 43 -44.75 7.04 -21.68
N ASN A 44 -44.16 5.94 -21.17
CA ASN A 44 -44.35 5.23 -19.88
C ASN A 44 -45.64 4.39 -19.57
N THR A 45 -45.49 3.07 -19.29
CA THR A 45 -45.47 2.40 -17.93
C THR A 45 -45.69 0.85 -18.03
N LEU A 46 -45.25 0.08 -17.01
CA LEU A 46 -45.62 -1.32 -16.62
C LEU A 46 -44.82 -2.55 -17.16
N VAL A 47 -45.04 -3.71 -16.51
CA VAL A 47 -44.05 -4.79 -16.23
C VAL A 47 -44.37 -6.14 -16.91
N ALA A 48 -43.31 -6.85 -17.34
CA ALA A 48 -43.22 -8.25 -17.79
C ALA A 48 -43.87 -8.63 -19.14
N PRO A 49 -43.49 -9.77 -19.78
CA PRO A 49 -42.32 -10.65 -19.56
C PRO A 49 -41.32 -10.55 -20.74
N PHE A 50 -40.34 -11.48 -20.84
CA PHE A 50 -39.68 -11.75 -22.13
C PHE A 50 -40.67 -12.48 -23.04
N GLU A 51 -41.52 -11.73 -23.75
CA GLU A 51 -42.40 -12.30 -24.77
C GLU A 51 -41.60 -12.67 -26.03
N THR A 52 -41.34 -13.98 -26.21
CA THR A 52 -41.11 -14.52 -27.55
C THR A 52 -42.44 -14.56 -28.28
N GLN A 53 -42.68 -13.63 -29.20
CA GLN A 53 -43.77 -13.77 -30.15
C GLN A 53 -43.25 -14.53 -31.39
N THR A 54 -43.83 -15.69 -31.62
CA THR A 54 -43.45 -16.61 -32.71
C THR A 54 -44.27 -16.29 -33.97
N PHE A 55 -43.59 -16.16 -35.11
CA PHE A 55 -44.18 -15.57 -36.30
C PHE A 55 -44.01 -16.45 -37.54
N GLY A 56 -44.94 -17.37 -37.69
CA GLY A 56 -44.95 -18.40 -38.74
C GLY A 56 -45.08 -19.80 -38.17
N THR A 57 -45.42 -20.75 -39.04
CA THR A 57 -45.69 -22.14 -38.67
C THR A 57 -44.39 -22.93 -38.47
N GLY A 58 -44.00 -23.08 -37.20
CA GLY A 58 -43.17 -24.20 -36.74
C GLY A 58 -41.77 -23.86 -36.24
N ALA A 59 -41.18 -22.74 -36.65
CA ALA A 59 -39.92 -22.29 -36.05
C ALA A 59 -40.16 -21.61 -34.70
N THR A 60 -39.23 -21.72 -33.77
CA THR A 60 -39.29 -21.09 -32.45
C THR A 60 -37.97 -20.40 -32.11
N ALA A 61 -38.06 -19.20 -31.52
CA ALA A 61 -36.96 -18.64 -30.74
C ALA A 61 -37.08 -19.15 -29.31
N GLU A 62 -35.99 -19.66 -28.78
CA GLU A 62 -35.84 -19.87 -27.35
C GLU A 62 -34.73 -18.91 -26.88
N TRP A 63 -35.06 -17.98 -25.99
CA TRP A 63 -34.07 -17.30 -25.17
C TRP A 63 -33.45 -18.34 -24.25
N THR A 64 -32.44 -19.07 -24.71
CA THR A 64 -31.83 -20.09 -23.87
C THR A 64 -30.97 -19.44 -22.83
N ASN A 65 -31.21 -19.89 -21.59
CA ASN A 65 -30.48 -19.59 -20.36
C ASN A 65 -29.43 -18.49 -20.49
N VAL A 66 -29.70 -17.38 -19.78
CA VAL A 66 -28.66 -16.53 -19.22
C VAL A 66 -27.50 -17.42 -18.75
N ASP A 67 -26.33 -17.27 -19.37
CA ASP A 67 -25.14 -17.85 -18.77
C ASP A 67 -24.96 -17.14 -17.43
N LYS A 68 -25.04 -17.95 -16.37
CA LYS A 68 -25.05 -17.52 -14.97
C LYS A 68 -23.76 -16.79 -14.60
N HIS A 69 -22.74 -16.91 -15.46
CA HIS A 69 -21.41 -16.36 -15.36
C HIS A 69 -21.09 -15.31 -16.43
N THR A 70 -22.06 -14.79 -17.18
CA THR A 70 -21.83 -13.61 -18.04
C THR A 70 -23.00 -12.64 -18.12
N GLY A 71 -24.23 -13.06 -17.80
CA GLY A 71 -25.41 -12.23 -18.05
C GLY A 71 -25.77 -12.08 -19.55
N SER A 72 -25.07 -12.80 -20.44
CA SER A 72 -25.30 -12.73 -21.88
C SER A 72 -26.66 -13.33 -22.25
N TYR A 73 -27.41 -12.61 -23.08
CA TYR A 73 -28.66 -13.07 -23.65
C TYR A 73 -28.39 -13.76 -24.99
N SER A 74 -28.76 -15.04 -25.12
CA SER A 74 -28.62 -15.79 -26.37
C SER A 74 -29.99 -16.23 -26.89
N VAL A 75 -30.24 -16.02 -28.18
CA VAL A 75 -31.39 -16.59 -28.88
C VAL A 75 -30.92 -17.85 -29.60
N LYS A 76 -31.48 -19.01 -29.24
CA LYS A 76 -31.46 -20.17 -30.15
C LYS A 76 -32.67 -20.09 -31.06
N LEU A 77 -32.42 -20.35 -32.34
CA LEU A 77 -33.46 -20.46 -33.35
C LEU A 77 -33.58 -21.93 -33.73
N TYR A 78 -34.75 -22.52 -33.50
CA TYR A 78 -35.12 -23.81 -34.05
C TYR A 78 -36.02 -23.56 -35.24
N SER A 79 -35.72 -24.19 -36.38
CA SER A 79 -36.57 -24.16 -37.56
C SER A 79 -36.77 -25.60 -38.06
N PRO A 80 -38.01 -26.12 -38.15
CA PRO A 80 -38.24 -27.44 -38.71
C PRO A 80 -37.89 -27.43 -40.19
N ALA A 81 -37.39 -28.58 -40.66
CA ALA A 81 -36.94 -28.73 -42.04
C ALA A 81 -38.02 -28.26 -43.04
N ASN A 82 -37.61 -27.38 -43.95
CA ASN A 82 -38.41 -26.81 -45.05
C ASN A 82 -39.39 -25.68 -44.67
N SER A 83 -39.25 -25.03 -43.51
CA SER A 83 -40.04 -23.82 -43.17
C SER A 83 -39.30 -22.50 -43.48
N TYR A 84 -40.02 -21.51 -44.05
CA TYR A 84 -39.51 -20.16 -44.37
C TYR A 84 -39.83 -19.18 -43.23
N ALA A 85 -39.35 -19.49 -42.02
CA ALA A 85 -39.79 -18.78 -40.83
C ALA A 85 -38.89 -17.56 -40.47
N SER A 86 -39.56 -16.43 -40.25
CA SER A 86 -39.01 -15.24 -39.58
C SER A 86 -39.16 -15.37 -38.08
N VAL A 87 -38.15 -15.00 -37.29
CA VAL A 87 -38.24 -15.07 -35.83
C VAL A 87 -37.83 -13.74 -35.20
N GLY A 88 -38.80 -13.10 -34.54
CA GLY A 88 -38.62 -11.81 -33.85
C GLY A 88 -38.36 -12.02 -32.36
N THR A 89 -37.39 -11.30 -31.80
CA THR A 89 -37.10 -11.35 -30.36
C THR A 89 -36.83 -9.94 -29.82
N ARG A 90 -37.13 -9.71 -28.54
CA ARG A 90 -36.83 -8.43 -27.87
C ARG A 90 -35.87 -8.68 -26.71
N ALA A 91 -34.71 -8.05 -26.74
CA ALA A 91 -33.79 -7.96 -25.62
C ALA A 91 -33.41 -6.51 -25.37
N TYR A 92 -33.58 -6.11 -24.11
CA TYR A 92 -33.20 -4.83 -23.53
C TYR A 92 -33.90 -3.57 -24.09
N VAL A 93 -34.05 -2.57 -23.22
CA VAL A 93 -34.62 -1.25 -23.53
C VAL A 93 -33.71 -0.23 -22.88
N GLY A 94 -33.04 0.58 -23.69
CA GLY A 94 -32.10 1.61 -23.23
C GLY A 94 -31.74 2.58 -24.35
N THR A 95 -31.27 3.76 -23.95
CA THR A 95 -31.02 4.90 -24.84
C THR A 95 -29.55 4.97 -25.25
N ILE A 96 -29.28 4.91 -26.56
CA ILE A 96 -27.95 4.90 -27.15
C ILE A 96 -27.50 6.34 -27.41
N ASN A 97 -26.70 6.92 -26.52
CA ASN A 97 -26.38 8.34 -26.57
C ASN A 97 -25.19 8.71 -27.50
N ASP A 98 -24.30 7.76 -27.81
CA ASP A 98 -23.25 7.92 -28.82
C ASP A 98 -23.09 6.61 -29.60
N ILE A 99 -23.11 6.68 -30.94
CA ILE A 99 -22.86 5.55 -31.84
C ILE A 99 -21.67 5.89 -32.70
N THR A 100 -20.61 5.05 -32.76
CA THR A 100 -19.70 5.10 -33.93
C THR A 100 -19.35 3.82 -34.67
N SER A 101 -19.96 2.69 -34.31
CA SER A 101 -20.02 1.53 -35.18
C SER A 101 -21.27 0.74 -34.83
N LEU A 102 -21.68 -0.14 -35.74
CA LEU A 102 -22.80 -1.04 -35.53
C LEU A 102 -22.48 -2.37 -36.22
N SER A 103 -21.89 -3.28 -35.47
CA SER A 103 -21.39 -4.57 -35.96
C SER A 103 -22.35 -5.71 -35.60
N PHE A 104 -22.44 -6.71 -36.48
CA PHE A 104 -23.31 -7.87 -36.31
C PHE A 104 -22.50 -9.14 -36.54
N TRP A 105 -22.44 -10.02 -35.54
CA TRP A 105 -21.64 -11.25 -35.62
C TRP A 105 -22.53 -12.51 -35.57
N TYR A 106 -22.31 -13.42 -36.52
CA TYR A 106 -22.96 -14.72 -36.58
C TYR A 106 -21.91 -15.84 -36.55
N LYS A 107 -22.01 -16.73 -35.55
CA LYS A 107 -21.17 -17.91 -35.46
C LYS A 107 -21.79 -19.06 -36.27
N HIS A 108 -21.26 -19.29 -37.48
CA HIS A 108 -21.71 -20.40 -38.31
C HIS A 108 -21.24 -21.76 -37.76
N SER A 109 -22.08 -22.79 -37.94
CA SER A 109 -21.63 -24.18 -37.80
C SER A 109 -20.86 -24.59 -39.07
N PRO A 110 -19.75 -25.34 -38.99
CA PRO A 110 -18.97 -25.74 -40.17
C PRO A 110 -19.71 -26.68 -41.15
N TYR A 111 -20.92 -27.13 -40.81
CA TYR A 111 -21.75 -28.02 -41.64
C TYR A 111 -22.99 -27.35 -42.27
N ALA A 112 -23.25 -26.08 -41.99
CA ALA A 112 -24.40 -25.36 -42.55
C ALA A 112 -24.08 -24.85 -43.96
N ALA A 113 -24.52 -25.58 -44.99
CA ALA A 113 -24.39 -25.17 -46.37
C ALA A 113 -25.56 -24.28 -46.80
N TRP A 114 -25.24 -23.19 -47.50
CA TRP A 114 -26.15 -22.20 -48.12
C TRP A 114 -26.92 -21.27 -47.15
N VAL A 115 -26.51 -20.00 -47.17
CA VAL A 115 -27.17 -18.82 -46.56
C VAL A 115 -27.16 -18.76 -45.02
N GLY A 116 -26.41 -17.79 -44.48
CA GLY A 116 -26.47 -17.44 -43.05
C GLY A 116 -27.70 -16.57 -42.71
N PRO A 117 -28.02 -16.40 -41.42
CA PRO A 117 -29.15 -15.58 -41.01
C PRO A 117 -28.95 -14.11 -41.39
N LYS A 118 -30.03 -13.46 -41.84
CA LYS A 118 -30.11 -12.01 -41.97
C LYS A 118 -30.63 -11.43 -40.66
N MET A 119 -29.87 -10.53 -40.06
CA MET A 119 -30.22 -9.89 -38.78
C MET A 119 -30.73 -8.47 -39.02
N SER A 120 -31.59 -7.98 -38.13
CA SER A 120 -32.13 -6.61 -38.19
C SER A 120 -32.34 -6.04 -36.79
N LEU A 121 -31.67 -4.92 -36.49
CA LEU A 121 -31.85 -4.13 -35.26
C LEU A 121 -32.82 -2.98 -35.54
N PHE A 122 -33.77 -2.76 -34.62
CA PHE A 122 -34.76 -1.70 -34.70
C PHE A 122 -34.62 -0.72 -33.53
N LEU A 123 -34.47 0.56 -33.88
CA LEU A 123 -34.26 1.69 -32.96
C LEU A 123 -35.39 2.71 -33.15
N GLU A 124 -35.71 3.48 -32.12
CA GLU A 124 -36.72 4.54 -32.17
C GLU A 124 -36.21 5.83 -31.53
N LYS A 125 -36.39 6.96 -32.20
CA LYS A 125 -36.04 8.30 -31.69
C LYS A 125 -37.03 9.33 -32.19
N GLY A 126 -37.59 10.16 -31.31
CA GLY A 126 -38.48 11.27 -31.69
C GLY A 126 -39.81 10.87 -32.36
N GLY A 127 -40.17 9.58 -32.35
CA GLY A 127 -41.32 9.03 -33.09
C GLY A 127 -40.97 8.38 -34.43
N HIS A 128 -39.69 8.43 -34.85
CA HIS A 128 -39.21 7.77 -36.07
C HIS A 128 -38.56 6.42 -35.75
N TYR A 129 -38.75 5.45 -36.65
CA TYR A 129 -38.23 4.09 -36.50
C TYR A 129 -37.12 3.83 -37.52
N TYR A 130 -35.97 3.38 -37.02
CA TYR A 130 -34.78 3.10 -37.81
C TYR A 130 -34.47 1.61 -37.79
N ARG A 131 -34.25 1.01 -38.96
CA ARG A 131 -33.86 -0.40 -39.09
C ARG A 131 -32.47 -0.52 -39.69
N ALA A 132 -31.54 -1.15 -38.98
CA ALA A 132 -30.23 -1.55 -39.51
C ALA A 132 -30.21 -3.06 -39.78
N SER A 133 -29.78 -3.50 -40.98
CA SER A 133 -29.85 -4.91 -41.39
C SER A 133 -28.57 -5.45 -42.03
N THR A 134 -28.30 -6.74 -41.84
CA THR A 134 -27.24 -7.47 -42.54
C THR A 134 -27.74 -8.08 -43.86
N ASN A 135 -26.90 -8.04 -44.89
CA ASN A 135 -27.18 -8.62 -46.22
C ASN A 135 -26.50 -9.97 -46.47
N CYS A 136 -26.16 -10.71 -45.40
CA CYS A 136 -25.31 -11.90 -45.45
C CYS A 136 -25.76 -12.97 -46.47
N VAL A 137 -24.94 -13.18 -47.50
CA VAL A 137 -24.97 -14.37 -48.37
C VAL A 137 -23.56 -14.95 -48.41
N VAL A 138 -23.29 -15.94 -47.56
CA VAL A 138 -22.03 -16.69 -47.55
C VAL A 138 -22.21 -17.95 -48.41
N ARG A 139 -21.40 -18.08 -49.46
CA ARG A 139 -21.22 -19.36 -50.17
C ARG A 139 -20.10 -20.14 -49.49
N SER A 140 -20.31 -21.45 -49.32
CA SER A 140 -19.53 -22.29 -48.40
C SER A 140 -18.43 -23.11 -49.09
N ASP A 141 -18.00 -22.71 -50.29
CA ASP A 141 -17.09 -23.47 -51.16
C ASP A 141 -15.59 -23.14 -51.00
N THR A 142 -15.23 -22.25 -50.07
CA THR A 142 -13.82 -22.01 -49.68
C THR A 142 -13.62 -22.17 -48.17
N VAL A 143 -13.05 -23.31 -47.77
CA VAL A 143 -13.02 -23.78 -46.37
C VAL A 143 -11.58 -23.94 -45.86
N TRP A 144 -11.27 -23.23 -44.78
CA TRP A 144 -10.28 -23.52 -43.71
C TRP A 144 -8.78 -23.18 -43.84
N LYS A 145 -8.29 -22.70 -42.67
CA LYS A 145 -6.97 -22.89 -42.03
C LYS A 145 -5.71 -22.69 -42.88
N LYS A 146 -5.05 -21.55 -42.62
CA LYS A 146 -3.61 -21.52 -42.37
C LYS A 146 -3.29 -20.55 -41.24
N ALA A 147 -2.69 -21.06 -40.17
CA ALA A 147 -1.67 -20.29 -39.49
C ALA A 147 -0.41 -20.45 -40.35
N ASP A 148 0.04 -19.36 -40.96
CA ASP A 148 1.36 -19.32 -41.60
C ASP A 148 1.97 -17.94 -41.33
N ALA A 149 3.09 -17.94 -40.61
CA ALA A 149 3.93 -16.78 -40.49
C ALA A 149 4.52 -16.42 -41.87
N ILE A 150 4.82 -15.13 -42.08
CA ILE A 150 5.85 -14.53 -43.00
C ILE A 150 5.40 -13.19 -43.60
N ASN A 151 4.09 -12.95 -43.87
CA ASN A 151 3.67 -11.81 -44.72
C ASN A 151 2.75 -10.73 -44.11
N GLY A 152 2.40 -10.78 -42.81
CA GLY A 152 1.92 -9.60 -42.06
C GLY A 152 0.76 -8.81 -42.66
N LYS A 153 -0.23 -9.49 -43.27
CA LYS A 153 -1.48 -8.87 -43.75
C LYS A 153 -2.66 -9.78 -43.44
N ASP A 154 -3.56 -9.31 -42.60
CA ASP A 154 -4.94 -9.76 -42.64
C ASP A 154 -5.56 -9.29 -43.96
N ASN A 155 -6.17 -10.22 -44.69
CA ASN A 155 -7.14 -9.88 -45.71
C ASN A 155 -8.51 -10.08 -45.04
N ASP A 156 -9.18 -8.97 -44.71
CA ASP A 156 -10.61 -8.98 -44.40
C ASP A 156 -11.38 -9.74 -45.48
N PHE A 157 -12.49 -10.36 -45.08
CA PHE A 157 -13.30 -11.20 -45.95
C PHE A 157 -13.63 -10.50 -47.26
N TYR A 158 -13.40 -11.18 -48.39
CA TYR A 158 -13.88 -10.74 -49.70
C TYR A 158 -15.40 -10.60 -49.69
N VAL A 159 -15.89 -9.36 -49.71
CA VAL A 159 -17.29 -9.03 -49.96
C VAL A 159 -17.41 -8.54 -51.41
N ASN A 160 -18.39 -9.04 -52.16
CA ASN A 160 -18.79 -8.44 -53.44
C ASN A 160 -19.23 -6.98 -53.17
N GLU A 161 -18.65 -6.01 -53.88
CA GLU A 161 -18.89 -4.57 -53.72
C GLU A 161 -20.38 -4.14 -53.83
N GLU A 162 -21.26 -4.99 -54.38
CA GLU A 162 -22.68 -4.69 -54.59
C GLU A 162 -23.55 -4.74 -53.31
N ASN A 163 -23.18 -5.48 -52.26
CA ASN A 163 -24.07 -5.75 -51.12
C ASN A 163 -23.60 -5.12 -49.79
N LYS A 164 -23.79 -3.80 -49.69
CA LYS A 164 -23.51 -3.02 -48.47
C LYS A 164 -24.48 -3.36 -47.32
N ASN A 165 -24.05 -3.10 -46.08
CA ASN A 165 -24.95 -2.97 -44.93
C ASN A 165 -25.87 -1.77 -45.17
N GLN A 166 -27.17 -1.93 -44.88
CA GLN A 166 -28.18 -0.89 -45.15
C GLN A 166 -28.94 -0.52 -43.88
N ILE A 167 -29.15 0.79 -43.70
CA ILE A 167 -29.96 1.38 -42.64
C ILE A 167 -31.04 2.21 -43.32
N LEU A 168 -32.29 2.01 -42.90
CA LEU A 168 -33.48 2.63 -43.50
C LEU A 168 -34.29 3.36 -42.43
N ASP A 169 -34.75 4.56 -42.77
CA ASP A 169 -35.68 5.37 -41.99
C ASP A 169 -37.14 5.02 -42.35
N TYR A 170 -38.04 5.06 -41.39
CA TYR A 170 -39.43 4.62 -41.52
C TYR A 170 -40.38 5.47 -40.66
N GLU A 171 -41.23 6.26 -41.32
CA GLU A 171 -42.29 7.03 -40.66
C GLU A 171 -43.46 6.13 -40.25
N GLU A 172 -44.08 6.44 -39.10
CA GLU A 172 -45.06 5.58 -38.46
C GLU A 172 -46.45 5.57 -39.15
N ASN A 173 -47.13 4.41 -39.10
CA ASN A 173 -48.54 4.17 -39.44
C ASN A 173 -48.95 4.00 -40.93
N LYS A 174 -48.47 2.91 -41.56
CA LYS A 174 -49.30 2.05 -42.45
C LYS A 174 -49.05 0.53 -42.25
N ASP A 175 -49.65 -0.01 -41.20
CA ASP A 175 -50.32 -1.32 -41.13
C ASP A 175 -49.59 -2.66 -41.40
N GLN A 176 -48.30 -2.71 -41.76
CA GLN A 176 -47.71 -3.95 -42.36
C GLN A 176 -46.55 -4.67 -41.66
N ILE A 177 -46.00 -4.21 -40.52
CA ILE A 177 -44.91 -4.98 -39.86
C ILE A 177 -45.41 -6.33 -39.28
N TRP A 178 -46.74 -6.53 -39.13
CA TRP A 178 -47.32 -7.78 -38.63
C TRP A 178 -48.08 -8.66 -39.65
N ASN A 179 -48.21 -8.25 -40.92
CA ASN A 179 -48.99 -9.01 -41.90
C ASN A 179 -48.11 -9.56 -43.02
N TYR A 180 -48.35 -10.82 -43.38
CA TYR A 180 -47.62 -11.61 -44.40
C TYR A 180 -46.21 -12.11 -44.01
N VAL A 181 -46.20 -13.02 -43.03
CA VAL A 181 -45.40 -14.25 -43.16
C VAL A 181 -45.84 -14.98 -44.44
N GLU A 182 -44.89 -15.47 -45.24
CA GLU A 182 -45.05 -16.20 -46.51
C GLU A 182 -45.67 -15.44 -47.69
N THR A 183 -44.82 -14.90 -48.57
CA THR A 183 -44.46 -15.58 -49.83
C THR A 183 -43.16 -15.03 -50.43
N GLN A 184 -42.43 -15.86 -51.19
CA GLN A 184 -41.10 -15.51 -51.72
C GLN A 184 -41.17 -14.68 -53.01
N SER A 185 -40.46 -13.55 -53.05
CA SER A 185 -39.55 -13.19 -54.18
C SER A 185 -38.81 -11.87 -53.93
N ASP A 186 -39.46 -10.89 -53.28
CA ASP A 186 -39.02 -9.49 -53.36
C ASP A 186 -38.09 -9.07 -52.20
N PHE A 187 -36.92 -9.72 -52.12
CA PHE A 187 -35.78 -9.08 -51.47
C PHE A 187 -35.33 -7.88 -52.31
N ILE A 188 -35.20 -6.71 -51.68
CA ILE A 188 -34.84 -5.42 -52.29
C ILE A 188 -35.97 -4.76 -53.09
N THR A 189 -36.84 -4.05 -52.39
CA THR A 189 -37.39 -2.78 -52.89
C THR A 189 -36.89 -1.64 -52.01
N ASN A 190 -36.22 -0.66 -52.62
CA ASN A 190 -35.86 0.59 -51.94
C ASN A 190 -37.15 1.34 -51.58
N ILE A 191 -37.52 1.35 -50.30
CA ILE A 191 -38.62 2.18 -49.79
C ILE A 191 -38.01 3.51 -49.37
N GLY A 192 -38.42 4.60 -50.02
CA GLY A 192 -37.88 5.94 -49.79
C GLY A 192 -36.87 6.40 -50.85
N THR A 193 -37.35 6.66 -52.08
CA THR A 193 -36.54 7.32 -53.11
C THR A 193 -36.09 8.71 -52.64
N THR A 194 -34.82 9.05 -52.89
CA THR A 194 -34.15 10.33 -52.55
C THR A 194 -34.02 10.66 -51.06
N VAL A 195 -33.23 9.85 -50.36
CA VAL A 195 -32.17 10.38 -49.50
C VAL A 195 -30.86 9.74 -49.96
N ASP A 196 -29.82 10.54 -50.20
CA ASP A 196 -28.50 10.01 -50.55
C ASP A 196 -27.95 9.11 -49.43
N ASN A 197 -27.01 8.20 -49.76
CA ASN A 197 -26.40 7.29 -48.79
C ASN A 197 -25.95 8.05 -47.53
N LEU A 198 -26.66 7.87 -46.41
CA LEU A 198 -26.32 8.50 -45.13
C LEU A 198 -24.86 8.21 -44.79
N THR A 199 -24.06 9.25 -44.57
CA THR A 199 -22.70 9.04 -44.10
C THR A 199 -22.73 8.59 -42.65
N PHE A 200 -21.63 7.98 -42.19
CA PHE A 200 -21.54 7.51 -40.82
C PHE A 200 -21.75 8.63 -39.79
N ASN A 201 -21.39 9.88 -40.11
CA ASN A 201 -21.65 11.04 -39.25
C ASN A 201 -23.12 11.45 -39.24
N ASP A 202 -23.82 11.40 -40.38
CA ASP A 202 -25.26 11.70 -40.44
C ASP A 202 -26.04 10.67 -39.61
N LEU A 203 -25.64 9.40 -39.68
CA LEU A 203 -26.16 8.32 -38.86
C LEU A 203 -25.94 8.53 -37.35
N LYS A 204 -24.73 8.96 -36.95
CA LYS A 204 -24.40 9.27 -35.55
C LYS A 204 -25.28 10.40 -35.01
N ILE A 205 -25.41 11.49 -35.77
CA ILE A 205 -26.26 12.65 -35.40
C ILE A 205 -27.74 12.23 -35.31
N ALA A 206 -28.20 11.44 -36.29
CA ALA A 206 -29.57 10.92 -36.32
C ALA A 206 -29.87 10.00 -35.14
N LEU A 207 -28.95 9.13 -34.71
CA LEU A 207 -29.23 8.09 -33.71
C LEU A 207 -28.76 8.38 -32.27
N THR A 208 -27.92 9.39 -32.01
CA THR A 208 -27.59 9.84 -30.64
C THR A 208 -28.88 10.17 -29.87
N GLY A 209 -29.21 9.37 -28.85
CA GLY A 209 -30.45 9.45 -28.06
C GLY A 209 -31.56 8.49 -28.47
N ALA A 210 -31.32 7.51 -29.36
CA ALA A 210 -32.31 6.53 -29.81
C ALA A 210 -32.47 5.35 -28.83
N ASN A 211 -33.68 4.80 -28.69
CA ASN A 211 -33.96 3.63 -27.85
C ASN A 211 -34.05 2.35 -28.68
N VAL A 212 -33.45 1.24 -28.20
CA VAL A 212 -33.65 -0.09 -28.82
C VAL A 212 -35.10 -0.57 -28.61
N LYS A 213 -35.73 -1.12 -29.66
CA LYS A 213 -37.10 -1.66 -29.59
C LYS A 213 -37.23 -3.15 -29.94
N ALA A 214 -36.44 -3.67 -30.89
CA ALA A 214 -36.47 -5.10 -31.27
C ALA A 214 -35.21 -5.58 -32.01
N VAL A 215 -34.97 -6.89 -32.00
CA VAL A 215 -33.99 -7.58 -32.86
C VAL A 215 -34.69 -8.75 -33.57
N VAL A 216 -34.74 -8.68 -34.90
CA VAL A 216 -35.37 -9.73 -35.74
C VAL A 216 -34.30 -10.49 -36.49
N VAL A 217 -34.44 -11.81 -36.54
CA VAL A 217 -33.53 -12.70 -37.28
C VAL A 217 -34.35 -13.52 -38.29
N TYR A 218 -33.95 -13.44 -39.55
CA TYR A 218 -34.53 -14.18 -40.66
C TYR A 218 -33.56 -15.29 -41.08
N VAL A 219 -34.06 -16.53 -41.14
CA VAL A 219 -33.28 -17.70 -41.56
C VAL A 219 -33.98 -18.34 -42.76
N SER A 220 -33.29 -18.46 -43.89
CA SER A 220 -33.82 -19.15 -45.07
C SER A 220 -33.30 -20.58 -45.17
N ALA A 221 -34.19 -21.56 -45.02
CA ALA A 221 -34.06 -22.96 -45.46
C ALA A 221 -32.65 -23.60 -45.40
N ALA A 222 -32.10 -23.81 -44.20
CA ALA A 222 -30.97 -24.70 -44.00
C ALA A 222 -31.44 -26.14 -43.72
N SER A 223 -30.93 -27.12 -44.46
CA SER A 223 -31.24 -28.54 -44.23
C SER A 223 -30.37 -29.13 -43.10
N LYS A 224 -31.02 -29.58 -42.03
CA LYS A 224 -30.47 -30.36 -40.89
C LYS A 224 -29.32 -29.74 -40.05
N GLU A 225 -29.77 -29.15 -38.94
CA GLU A 225 -29.21 -29.20 -37.58
C GLU A 225 -27.88 -28.51 -37.21
N GLY A 226 -27.97 -27.75 -36.10
CA GLY A 226 -26.87 -27.17 -35.34
C GLY A 226 -27.34 -25.89 -34.63
N PRO A 227 -27.34 -25.81 -33.28
CA PRO A 227 -27.75 -24.59 -32.59
C PRO A 227 -26.76 -23.44 -32.85
N GLY A 228 -27.22 -22.42 -33.58
CA GLY A 228 -26.50 -21.16 -33.78
C GLY A 228 -27.02 -20.10 -32.82
N GLY A 229 -26.09 -19.31 -32.24
CA GLY A 229 -26.41 -18.13 -31.45
C GLY A 229 -25.98 -16.86 -32.20
N ALA A 230 -26.80 -15.82 -32.14
CA ALA A 230 -26.43 -14.46 -32.53
C ALA A 230 -25.76 -13.76 -31.33
N TYR A 231 -24.66 -13.04 -31.59
CA TYR A 231 -23.95 -12.25 -30.59
C TYR A 231 -23.91 -10.78 -31.02
N ILE A 232 -23.98 -9.88 -30.06
CA ILE A 232 -23.54 -8.49 -30.21
C ILE A 232 -22.22 -8.43 -29.45
N ASP A 233 -21.11 -8.41 -30.20
CA ASP A 233 -19.78 -8.12 -29.65
C ASP A 233 -19.49 -6.62 -29.70
N ASP A 234 -18.42 -6.26 -28.98
CA ASP A 234 -17.93 -4.93 -28.65
C ASP A 234 -18.22 -3.81 -29.65
N ILE A 235 -18.76 -2.71 -29.12
CA ILE A 235 -19.09 -1.51 -29.90
C ILE A 235 -17.85 -0.62 -29.96
N GLU A 236 -17.48 -0.15 -31.15
CA GLU A 236 -16.39 0.83 -31.31
C GLU A 236 -16.99 2.24 -31.44
N ILE A 237 -16.67 3.14 -30.50
CA ILE A 237 -17.25 4.49 -30.41
C ILE A 237 -16.13 5.55 -30.37
N ASN A 238 -15.87 6.17 -31.52
CA ASN A 238 -14.81 7.13 -31.89
C ASN A 238 -13.39 6.55 -31.82
N GLY A 239 -13.19 5.31 -32.28
CA GLY A 239 -11.91 4.61 -32.14
C GLY A 239 -11.65 4.06 -30.73
N THR A 240 -12.69 4.00 -29.88
CA THR A 240 -12.64 3.40 -28.55
C THR A 240 -13.47 2.13 -28.55
N THR A 241 -12.85 0.97 -28.31
CA THR A 241 -13.54 -0.32 -28.22
C THR A 241 -14.19 -0.51 -26.84
N TYR A 242 -15.49 -0.82 -26.81
CA TYR A 242 -16.25 -1.05 -25.58
C TYR A 242 -16.49 -2.54 -25.37
N TYR A 243 -15.68 -3.13 -24.49
CA TYR A 243 -15.73 -4.54 -24.17
C TYR A 243 -16.97 -4.92 -23.35
N GLY A 244 -17.67 -5.99 -23.76
CA GLY A 244 -18.80 -6.54 -23.01
C GLY A 244 -18.41 -7.21 -21.68
N LYS A 245 -17.13 -7.59 -21.52
CA LYS A 245 -16.55 -8.17 -20.31
C LYS A 245 -15.23 -7.50 -19.94
N ILE A 246 -14.84 -7.56 -18.67
CA ILE A 246 -13.56 -7.03 -18.21
C ILE A 246 -12.40 -7.93 -18.67
N GLN A 247 -12.57 -9.27 -18.68
CA GLN A 247 -11.50 -10.16 -19.13
C GLN A 247 -11.18 -9.98 -20.62
N ASP A 248 -12.20 -9.80 -21.47
CA ASP A 248 -12.00 -9.61 -22.91
C ASP A 248 -11.19 -8.31 -23.18
N ALA A 249 -11.43 -7.25 -22.38
CA ALA A 249 -10.61 -6.03 -22.40
C ALA A 249 -9.15 -6.27 -21.95
N ILE A 250 -8.94 -7.05 -20.90
CA ILE A 250 -7.59 -7.43 -20.42
C ILE A 250 -6.85 -8.24 -21.48
N ASP A 251 -7.53 -9.17 -22.13
CA ASP A 251 -6.96 -10.06 -23.16
C ASP A 251 -6.60 -9.28 -24.44
N ALA A 252 -7.35 -8.22 -24.78
CA ALA A 252 -7.05 -7.32 -25.89
C ALA A 252 -5.99 -6.23 -25.58
N ALA A 253 -5.89 -5.77 -24.33
CA ALA A 253 -5.01 -4.65 -23.95
C ALA A 253 -3.51 -4.92 -24.17
N THR A 254 -2.74 -3.86 -24.37
CA THR A 254 -1.27 -3.86 -24.38
C THR A 254 -0.71 -3.56 -22.98
N THR A 255 0.49 -4.05 -22.69
CA THR A 255 1.22 -3.70 -21.46
C THR A 255 1.43 -2.17 -21.38
N GLY A 256 0.93 -1.56 -20.32
CA GLY A 256 0.92 -0.11 -20.08
C GLY A 256 -0.46 0.54 -20.23
N ASP A 257 -1.44 -0.16 -20.80
CA ASP A 257 -2.76 0.41 -21.08
C ASP A 257 -3.59 0.67 -19.83
N THR A 258 -4.64 1.48 -20.00
CA THR A 258 -5.66 1.76 -18.97
C THR A 258 -7.03 1.33 -19.48
N ILE A 259 -7.65 0.38 -18.78
CA ILE A 259 -9.00 -0.10 -19.03
C ILE A 259 -9.94 0.62 -18.07
N ASN A 260 -10.85 1.43 -18.61
CA ASN A 260 -11.89 2.10 -17.83
C ASN A 260 -13.17 1.25 -17.88
N VAL A 261 -13.55 0.70 -16.73
CA VAL A 261 -14.74 -0.14 -16.56
C VAL A 261 -15.91 0.75 -16.14
N ALA A 262 -17.01 0.68 -16.89
CA ALA A 262 -18.23 1.40 -16.58
C ALA A 262 -18.88 0.90 -15.28
N ALA A 263 -19.81 1.67 -14.72
CA ALA A 263 -20.61 1.19 -13.59
C ALA A 263 -21.57 0.08 -14.06
N GLY A 264 -21.65 -1.02 -13.32
CA GLY A 264 -22.36 -2.23 -13.75
C GLY A 264 -21.99 -3.44 -12.89
N MET A 265 -22.67 -4.57 -13.12
CA MET A 265 -22.36 -5.84 -12.47
C MET A 265 -21.73 -6.80 -13.48
N TYR A 266 -20.48 -7.14 -13.24
CA TYR A 266 -19.64 -8.03 -14.04
C TYR A 266 -19.48 -9.34 -13.30
N ASN A 267 -20.08 -10.41 -13.82
CA ASN A 267 -20.04 -11.73 -13.20
C ASN A 267 -18.83 -12.48 -13.75
N GLU A 268 -17.64 -12.28 -13.21
CA GLU A 268 -16.39 -12.77 -13.80
C GLU A 268 -15.42 -13.27 -12.72
N ASN A 269 -14.42 -14.04 -13.13
CA ASN A 269 -13.19 -14.27 -12.35
C ASN A 269 -12.03 -13.81 -13.24
N LEU A 270 -11.36 -12.72 -12.87
CA LEU A 270 -10.38 -12.05 -13.72
C LEU A 270 -8.97 -12.60 -13.50
N ILE A 271 -8.20 -12.67 -14.58
CA ILE A 271 -6.76 -12.92 -14.58
C ILE A 271 -6.07 -11.73 -15.25
N VAL A 272 -5.46 -10.87 -14.44
CA VAL A 272 -4.70 -9.70 -14.92
C VAL A 272 -3.25 -10.12 -15.16
N ASN A 273 -2.96 -10.52 -16.40
CA ASN A 273 -1.70 -11.14 -16.84
C ASN A 273 -0.75 -10.18 -17.60
N LYS A 274 -1.07 -8.88 -17.63
CA LYS A 274 -0.27 -7.81 -18.23
C LYS A 274 -0.17 -6.66 -17.24
N SER A 275 0.93 -5.90 -17.24
CA SER A 275 1.03 -4.67 -16.43
C SER A 275 0.09 -3.62 -17.03
N LEU A 276 -1.03 -3.33 -16.36
CA LEU A 276 -2.05 -2.40 -16.83
C LEU A 276 -2.80 -1.75 -15.67
N THR A 277 -3.56 -0.69 -15.97
CA THR A 277 -4.44 -0.03 -15.00
C THR A 277 -5.90 -0.43 -15.25
N LEU A 278 -6.53 -1.06 -14.26
CA LEU A 278 -7.98 -1.26 -14.19
C LEU A 278 -8.58 -0.12 -13.36
N ASN A 279 -9.38 0.71 -14.02
CA ASN A 279 -10.13 1.80 -13.40
C ASN A 279 -11.62 1.45 -13.35
N GLY A 280 -12.16 1.22 -12.16
CA GLY A 280 -13.61 1.13 -11.95
C GLY A 280 -14.28 2.51 -12.03
N ALA A 281 -15.61 2.54 -11.97
CA ALA A 281 -16.41 3.75 -11.98
C ALA A 281 -16.13 4.74 -10.84
N LYS A 282 -15.32 4.32 -9.84
CA LYS A 282 -14.89 5.11 -8.68
C LYS A 282 -13.37 5.19 -8.52
N HIS A 283 -12.61 5.01 -9.59
CA HIS A 283 -11.17 5.21 -9.56
C HIS A 283 -10.82 6.61 -9.04
N GLY A 284 -9.74 6.73 -8.26
CA GLY A 284 -9.34 7.95 -7.57
C GLY A 284 -10.28 8.45 -6.47
N VAL A 285 -11.37 7.74 -6.15
CA VAL A 285 -12.35 8.13 -5.11
C VAL A 285 -12.32 7.12 -3.97
N THR A 286 -11.82 7.54 -2.79
CA THR A 286 -11.72 6.71 -1.58
C THR A 286 -12.98 5.85 -1.35
N ALA A 287 -12.77 4.58 -1.01
CA ALA A 287 -13.87 3.65 -0.74
C ALA A 287 -14.67 4.03 0.52
N VAL A 288 -14.10 4.84 1.41
CA VAL A 288 -14.67 5.20 2.71
C VAL A 288 -15.89 6.11 2.54
N GLY A 289 -17.09 5.56 2.78
CA GLY A 289 -18.34 6.32 2.79
C GLY A 289 -18.81 6.84 1.42
N ARG A 290 -18.21 6.37 0.32
CA ARG A 290 -18.61 6.81 -1.03
C ARG A 290 -19.97 6.27 -1.45
N THR A 291 -20.59 6.97 -2.40
CA THR A 291 -21.94 6.65 -2.92
C THR A 291 -22.00 6.82 -4.44
N GLY A 292 -23.01 6.22 -5.06
CA GLY A 292 -23.29 6.29 -6.50
C GLY A 292 -23.11 4.96 -7.21
N ALA A 293 -23.08 4.97 -8.54
CA ALA A 293 -22.94 3.76 -9.34
C ALA A 293 -21.49 3.23 -9.28
N GLU A 294 -21.33 1.93 -9.03
CA GLU A 294 -20.06 1.22 -8.84
C GLU A 294 -19.80 0.24 -9.99
N SER A 295 -18.53 -0.07 -10.26
CA SER A 295 -18.16 -1.25 -11.05
C SER A 295 -18.05 -2.45 -10.10
N ILE A 296 -19.03 -3.35 -10.17
CA ILE A 296 -19.15 -4.49 -9.25
C ILE A 296 -18.63 -5.74 -9.94
N ILE A 297 -17.46 -6.25 -9.53
CA ILE A 297 -16.94 -7.55 -9.95
C ILE A 297 -17.47 -8.59 -8.97
N ARG A 298 -18.36 -9.47 -9.45
CA ARG A 298 -18.91 -10.58 -8.67
C ARG A 298 -18.32 -11.88 -9.19
N ALA A 299 -17.83 -12.73 -8.29
CA ALA A 299 -17.29 -14.05 -8.61
C ALA A 299 -18.28 -14.84 -9.49
N ALA A 300 -17.87 -15.21 -10.70
CA ALA A 300 -18.62 -16.16 -11.52
C ALA A 300 -18.58 -17.55 -10.86
N ASN A 301 -17.38 -18.11 -10.70
CA ASN A 301 -17.09 -19.24 -9.83
C ASN A 301 -16.73 -18.71 -8.43
N SER A 302 -17.62 -18.94 -7.46
CA SER A 302 -17.44 -18.51 -6.07
C SER A 302 -16.43 -19.36 -5.28
N SER A 303 -15.95 -20.47 -5.84
CA SER A 303 -14.99 -21.39 -5.19
C SER A 303 -13.53 -21.13 -5.60
N VAL A 304 -13.21 -19.94 -6.13
CA VAL A 304 -11.86 -19.46 -6.48
C VAL A 304 -11.78 -17.93 -6.25
N TYR A 305 -10.66 -17.29 -6.60
CA TYR A 305 -10.46 -15.84 -6.55
C TYR A 305 -11.46 -15.04 -7.40
N VAL A 306 -11.74 -13.77 -7.06
CA VAL A 306 -12.48 -12.87 -7.96
C VAL A 306 -11.53 -12.18 -8.94
N VAL A 307 -10.40 -11.67 -8.46
CA VAL A 307 -9.35 -11.06 -9.28
C VAL A 307 -8.00 -11.66 -8.92
N LYS A 308 -7.34 -12.30 -9.89
CA LYS A 308 -5.97 -12.79 -9.76
C LYS A 308 -5.03 -11.93 -10.60
N ILE A 309 -3.99 -11.39 -9.97
CA ILE A 309 -2.97 -10.56 -10.61
C ILE A 309 -1.72 -11.43 -10.79
N THR A 310 -1.27 -11.58 -12.04
CA THR A 310 -0.09 -12.39 -12.42
C THR A 310 0.92 -11.63 -13.28
N ALA A 311 0.84 -10.30 -13.29
CA ALA A 311 1.88 -9.43 -13.83
C ALA A 311 2.17 -8.29 -12.85
N ASP A 312 3.41 -7.83 -12.85
CA ASP A 312 3.87 -6.69 -12.06
C ASP A 312 3.16 -5.39 -12.48
N LYS A 313 3.21 -4.36 -11.62
CA LYS A 313 2.78 -2.98 -11.95
C LYS A 313 1.32 -2.88 -12.41
N VAL A 314 0.47 -3.79 -11.96
CA VAL A 314 -0.98 -3.70 -12.16
C VAL A 314 -1.58 -2.72 -11.16
N THR A 315 -2.45 -1.83 -11.63
CA THR A 315 -3.29 -0.99 -10.76
C THR A 315 -4.73 -1.48 -10.82
N LEU A 316 -5.38 -1.64 -9.66
CA LEU A 316 -6.79 -1.99 -9.50
C LEU A 316 -7.43 -0.93 -8.62
N ASP A 317 -8.11 0.04 -9.24
CA ASP A 317 -8.63 1.24 -8.59
C ASP A 317 -10.16 1.35 -8.70
N GLY A 318 -10.87 1.48 -7.58
CA GLY A 318 -12.25 1.99 -7.60
C GLY A 318 -13.36 0.98 -7.91
N PHE A 319 -13.17 -0.31 -7.59
CA PHE A 319 -14.19 -1.36 -7.76
C PHE A 319 -14.94 -1.70 -6.48
N THR A 320 -16.07 -2.40 -6.62
CA THR A 320 -16.66 -3.23 -5.57
C THR A 320 -16.45 -4.71 -5.94
N ILE A 321 -15.94 -5.54 -5.02
CA ILE A 321 -15.51 -6.92 -5.30
C ILE A 321 -16.19 -7.88 -4.33
N THR A 322 -16.89 -8.89 -4.83
CA THR A 322 -17.83 -9.69 -4.03
C THR A 322 -18.09 -11.11 -4.55
N GLY A 323 -18.72 -11.95 -3.72
CA GLY A 323 -19.36 -13.20 -4.16
C GLY A 323 -18.56 -14.49 -3.94
N MET A 324 -17.41 -14.45 -3.26
CA MET A 324 -16.66 -15.68 -2.92
C MET A 324 -17.29 -16.47 -1.78
N ALA A 325 -17.34 -17.79 -1.92
CA ALA A 325 -17.86 -18.74 -0.95
C ALA A 325 -16.75 -19.37 -0.08
N ASN A 326 -17.14 -20.01 1.04
CA ASN A 326 -16.23 -20.61 2.02
C ASN A 326 -15.71 -22.01 1.62
N ASN A 327 -15.37 -22.24 0.34
CA ASN A 327 -15.37 -23.59 -0.25
C ASN A 327 -14.00 -24.18 -0.63
N GLY A 328 -12.87 -23.50 -0.40
CA GLY A 328 -11.55 -24.05 -0.72
C GLY A 328 -10.37 -23.45 0.06
N THR A 329 -9.15 -23.90 -0.26
CA THR A 329 -7.89 -23.48 0.37
C THR A 329 -7.15 -22.42 -0.46
N ASN A 330 -6.42 -21.52 0.21
CA ASN A 330 -5.61 -20.44 -0.38
C ASN A 330 -6.37 -19.58 -1.41
N GLN A 331 -7.47 -18.96 -0.99
CA GLN A 331 -8.36 -18.17 -1.85
C GLN A 331 -8.53 -16.77 -1.28
N ALA A 332 -8.45 -15.75 -2.14
CA ALA A 332 -8.72 -14.37 -1.78
C ALA A 332 -9.54 -13.65 -2.85
N ALA A 333 -10.32 -12.63 -2.46
CA ALA A 333 -11.10 -11.83 -3.41
C ALA A 333 -10.21 -11.09 -4.41
N VAL A 334 -9.09 -10.52 -3.93
CA VAL A 334 -7.96 -10.11 -4.76
C VAL A 334 -6.72 -10.89 -4.32
N ILE A 335 -6.07 -11.59 -5.26
CA ILE A 335 -4.84 -12.35 -5.00
C ILE A 335 -3.74 -11.94 -5.99
N THR A 336 -2.58 -11.51 -5.50
CA THR A 336 -1.36 -11.42 -6.32
C THR A 336 -0.71 -12.80 -6.43
N TRP A 337 0.21 -13.02 -7.36
CA TRP A 337 0.77 -14.36 -7.60
C TRP A 337 2.28 -14.32 -7.82
N GLY A 338 3.01 -13.84 -6.81
CA GLY A 338 4.45 -13.58 -6.89
C GLY A 338 4.76 -12.45 -7.87
N VAL A 339 4.17 -11.28 -7.64
CA VAL A 339 4.28 -10.10 -8.53
C VAL A 339 4.51 -8.82 -7.75
N ASP A 340 5.22 -7.90 -8.37
CA ASP A 340 5.77 -6.72 -7.70
C ASP A 340 5.11 -5.42 -8.14
N SER A 341 5.22 -4.39 -7.29
CA SER A 341 4.86 -3.00 -7.61
C SER A 341 3.39 -2.78 -8.03
N CYS A 342 2.48 -3.70 -7.72
CA CYS A 342 1.05 -3.56 -7.99
C CYS A 342 0.38 -2.63 -6.96
N THR A 343 -0.69 -1.94 -7.37
CA THR A 343 -1.47 -1.03 -6.53
C THR A 343 -2.93 -1.48 -6.48
N ILE A 344 -3.41 -1.91 -5.31
CA ILE A 344 -4.82 -2.26 -5.07
C ILE A 344 -5.41 -1.15 -4.21
N THR A 345 -6.17 -0.24 -4.81
CA THR A 345 -6.59 1.01 -4.14
C THR A 345 -8.06 1.36 -4.31
N ASN A 346 -8.62 2.05 -3.32
CA ASN A 346 -10.02 2.51 -3.33
C ASN A 346 -11.05 1.42 -3.67
N ASN A 347 -10.85 0.15 -3.30
CA ASN A 347 -11.81 -0.92 -3.57
C ASN A 347 -12.71 -1.17 -2.36
N ILE A 348 -13.96 -1.59 -2.60
CA ILE A 348 -14.89 -2.08 -1.57
C ILE A 348 -14.93 -3.61 -1.69
N LEU A 349 -14.42 -4.34 -0.70
CA LEU A 349 -14.41 -5.80 -0.67
C LEU A 349 -15.40 -6.27 0.40
N THR A 350 -16.48 -6.93 -0.04
CA THR A 350 -17.60 -7.32 0.85
C THR A 350 -18.29 -8.60 0.40
N ASN A 351 -18.89 -9.34 1.34
CA ASN A 351 -19.50 -10.66 1.12
C ASN A 351 -18.54 -11.66 0.42
N ASN A 352 -17.29 -11.69 0.88
CA ASN A 352 -16.27 -12.65 0.47
C ASN A 352 -15.91 -13.50 1.68
N TYR A 353 -16.16 -14.81 1.61
CA TYR A 353 -16.11 -15.71 2.76
C TYR A 353 -14.73 -16.36 2.98
N LYS A 354 -13.65 -15.66 2.59
CA LYS A 354 -12.22 -16.02 2.71
C LYS A 354 -11.39 -14.74 2.84
N ASP A 355 -10.10 -14.79 2.54
CA ASP A 355 -9.23 -13.60 2.52
C ASP A 355 -9.80 -12.51 1.59
N ALA A 356 -9.79 -11.24 2.00
CA ALA A 356 -10.21 -10.17 1.11
C ALA A 356 -9.08 -9.81 0.13
N ILE A 357 -7.86 -9.59 0.63
CA ILE A 357 -6.65 -9.36 -0.18
C ILE A 357 -5.53 -10.27 0.31
N ASN A 358 -4.87 -11.00 -0.60
CA ASN A 358 -3.72 -11.83 -0.27
C ASN A 358 -2.56 -11.51 -1.22
N LEU A 359 -1.50 -10.90 -0.68
CA LEU A 359 -0.24 -10.64 -1.36
C LEU A 359 0.59 -11.93 -1.38
N PHE A 360 0.20 -12.87 -2.23
CA PHE A 360 0.66 -14.26 -2.19
C PHE A 360 1.95 -14.47 -2.98
N SER A 361 2.82 -15.34 -2.48
CA SER A 361 4.14 -15.67 -3.08
C SER A 361 4.15 -17.12 -3.57
N VAL A 362 4.82 -17.39 -4.69
CA VAL A 362 4.89 -18.72 -5.33
C VAL A 362 6.30 -19.17 -5.65
N GLY A 363 6.73 -20.27 -5.03
CA GLY A 363 8.11 -20.76 -5.15
C GLY A 363 9.08 -19.67 -4.67
N THR A 364 9.93 -19.18 -5.57
CA THR A 364 10.88 -18.09 -5.33
C THR A 364 10.39 -16.72 -5.79
N ALA A 365 9.17 -16.60 -6.31
CA ALA A 365 8.57 -15.33 -6.71
C ALA A 365 7.73 -14.79 -5.55
N TYR A 366 8.22 -13.73 -4.91
CA TYR A 366 7.55 -13.04 -3.82
C TYR A 366 6.63 -11.94 -4.36
N SER A 367 5.67 -11.47 -3.56
CA SER A 367 4.86 -10.31 -3.91
C SER A 367 5.38 -9.09 -3.15
N ASP A 368 6.37 -8.41 -3.70
CA ASP A 368 7.11 -7.34 -3.04
C ASP A 368 6.74 -5.94 -3.59
N TYR A 369 7.01 -4.90 -2.80
CA TYR A 369 6.78 -3.49 -3.20
C TYR A 369 5.33 -3.14 -3.59
N ASN A 370 4.35 -3.98 -3.27
CA ASN A 370 2.94 -3.74 -3.58
C ASN A 370 2.32 -2.73 -2.62
N THR A 371 1.39 -1.93 -3.12
CA THR A 371 0.61 -0.97 -2.33
C THR A 371 -0.84 -1.41 -2.23
N VAL A 372 -1.37 -1.52 -1.00
CA VAL A 372 -2.79 -1.75 -0.74
C VAL A 372 -3.31 -0.57 0.06
N SER A 373 -4.10 0.31 -0.55
CA SER A 373 -4.46 1.58 0.09
C SER A 373 -5.91 2.04 -0.07
N ASN A 374 -6.45 2.75 0.91
CA ASN A 374 -7.78 3.37 0.87
C ASN A 374 -8.95 2.40 0.56
N ASN A 375 -8.75 1.09 0.72
CA ASN A 375 -9.80 0.08 0.49
C ASN A 375 -10.72 0.00 1.73
N VAL A 376 -12.00 -0.30 1.50
CA VAL A 376 -12.93 -0.73 2.55
C VAL A 376 -13.10 -2.24 2.45
N ILE A 377 -12.70 -2.96 3.51
CA ILE A 377 -12.87 -4.40 3.63
C ILE A 377 -13.92 -4.65 4.70
N ASN A 378 -14.94 -5.44 4.39
CA ASN A 378 -15.97 -5.85 5.35
C ASN A 378 -16.17 -7.37 5.27
N GLY A 379 -15.64 -8.09 6.26
CA GLY A 379 -15.76 -9.53 6.39
C GLY A 379 -17.21 -9.95 6.70
N PRO A 380 -17.62 -11.17 6.30
CA PRO A 380 -18.95 -11.69 6.59
C PRO A 380 -19.06 -12.15 8.05
N ASN A 381 -20.21 -11.85 8.65
CA ASN A 381 -20.51 -12.18 10.05
C ASN A 381 -20.35 -13.69 10.35
N GLY A 382 -19.65 -14.00 11.44
CA GLY A 382 -19.55 -15.35 11.98
C GLY A 382 -18.63 -16.31 11.22
N VAL A 383 -17.72 -15.79 10.38
CA VAL A 383 -16.80 -16.61 9.59
C VAL A 383 -15.37 -16.13 9.75
N GLU A 384 -14.45 -17.07 10.00
CA GLU A 384 -13.02 -16.79 10.08
C GLU A 384 -12.48 -16.35 8.71
N THR A 385 -12.17 -15.05 8.58
CA THR A 385 -11.70 -14.41 7.35
C THR A 385 -10.53 -13.48 7.63
N PHE A 386 -9.60 -13.38 6.69
CA PHE A 386 -8.48 -12.43 6.77
C PHE A 386 -8.79 -11.18 5.95
N GLY A 387 -8.48 -10.00 6.47
CA GLY A 387 -8.58 -8.76 5.69
C GLY A 387 -7.47 -8.70 4.63
N ILE A 388 -6.23 -8.48 5.07
CA ILE A 388 -5.07 -8.38 4.19
C ILE A 388 -3.98 -9.35 4.67
N LYS A 389 -3.54 -10.28 3.82
CA LYS A 389 -2.39 -11.16 4.10
C LYS A 389 -1.17 -10.73 3.28
N ILE A 390 0.01 -10.77 3.90
CA ILE A 390 1.28 -10.30 3.32
C ILE A 390 2.33 -11.41 3.44
N LYS A 391 2.82 -11.90 2.29
CA LYS A 391 3.88 -12.92 2.19
C LYS A 391 5.19 -12.40 1.57
N GLY A 392 5.19 -11.17 1.05
CA GLY A 392 6.39 -10.52 0.51
C GLY A 392 6.97 -9.42 1.41
N SER A 393 8.01 -8.76 0.92
CA SER A 393 8.74 -7.66 1.56
C SER A 393 8.40 -6.29 0.95
N HIS A 394 8.74 -5.22 1.67
CA HIS A 394 8.60 -3.83 1.20
C HIS A 394 7.18 -3.39 0.79
N ASN A 395 6.13 -4.12 1.15
CA ASN A 395 4.75 -3.78 0.84
C ASN A 395 4.24 -2.64 1.73
N THR A 396 3.36 -1.79 1.19
CA THR A 396 2.74 -0.65 1.89
C THR A 396 1.23 -0.84 2.01
N ILE A 397 0.74 -0.99 3.24
CA ILE A 397 -0.69 -1.15 3.55
C ILE A 397 -1.17 0.11 4.26
N SER A 398 -1.87 1.01 3.57
CA SER A 398 -2.14 2.36 4.10
C SER A 398 -3.57 2.90 3.92
N GLY A 399 -4.12 3.52 4.98
CA GLY A 399 -5.43 4.17 4.91
C GLY A 399 -6.62 3.24 4.65
N ASN A 400 -6.47 1.92 4.79
CA ASN A 400 -7.56 0.97 4.61
C ASN A 400 -8.49 0.97 5.82
N HIS A 401 -9.76 0.67 5.58
CA HIS A 401 -10.81 0.57 6.58
C HIS A 401 -11.30 -0.88 6.63
N ILE A 402 -10.98 -1.62 7.70
CA ILE A 402 -11.17 -3.07 7.78
C ILE A 402 -12.13 -3.40 8.93
N TYR A 403 -13.22 -4.10 8.59
CA TYR A 403 -14.30 -4.43 9.49
C TYR A 403 -14.63 -5.93 9.46
N ASN A 404 -15.03 -6.49 10.60
CA ASN A 404 -15.63 -7.83 10.73
C ASN A 404 -14.77 -9.01 10.19
N THR A 405 -13.45 -8.88 10.22
CA THR A 405 -12.48 -9.92 9.83
C THR A 405 -11.86 -10.57 11.07
N ASP A 406 -11.59 -11.86 11.05
CA ASP A 406 -10.94 -12.58 12.18
C ASP A 406 -9.53 -12.05 12.47
N THR A 407 -8.74 -11.87 11.41
CA THR A 407 -7.46 -11.14 11.44
C THR A 407 -7.54 -10.02 10.41
N SER A 408 -7.33 -8.78 10.81
CA SER A 408 -7.53 -7.65 9.90
C SER A 408 -6.36 -7.47 8.93
N ILE A 409 -5.12 -7.53 9.45
CA ILE A 409 -3.89 -7.53 8.65
C ILE A 409 -2.95 -8.59 9.22
N GLN A 410 -2.36 -9.45 8.37
CA GLN A 410 -1.40 -10.47 8.79
C GLN A 410 -0.12 -10.44 7.93
N ILE A 411 1.04 -10.39 8.58
CA ILE A 411 2.35 -10.71 7.97
C ILE A 411 2.67 -12.18 8.28
N TRP A 412 2.88 -12.99 7.25
CA TRP A 412 3.04 -14.44 7.40
C TRP A 412 3.85 -15.09 6.27
N SER A 413 4.81 -15.94 6.67
CA SER A 413 5.48 -16.96 5.86
C SER A 413 5.07 -18.33 6.42
N GLY A 414 4.80 -19.31 5.55
CA GLY A 414 4.01 -20.50 5.93
C GLY A 414 4.70 -21.84 5.74
N ASP A 415 5.60 -21.94 4.77
CA ASP A 415 6.26 -23.18 4.38
C ASP A 415 7.72 -23.21 4.84
N ALA A 416 8.14 -24.33 5.44
CA ALA A 416 9.53 -24.58 5.83
C ALA A 416 10.52 -24.71 4.64
N SER A 417 10.06 -24.49 3.42
CA SER A 417 10.87 -24.35 2.22
C SER A 417 11.13 -22.90 1.82
N GLU A 418 10.55 -21.92 2.51
CA GLU A 418 10.73 -20.50 2.21
C GLU A 418 12.10 -20.00 2.70
N THR A 419 12.84 -19.37 1.80
CA THR A 419 14.21 -18.89 2.03
C THR A 419 14.30 -17.40 2.33
N VAL A 420 13.17 -16.69 2.35
CA VAL A 420 13.10 -15.22 2.49
C VAL A 420 11.95 -14.85 3.43
N SER A 421 12.25 -13.88 4.29
CA SER A 421 11.37 -13.31 5.31
C SER A 421 10.54 -12.15 4.75
N PRO A 422 9.27 -11.95 5.17
CA PRO A 422 8.48 -10.78 4.80
C PRO A 422 8.91 -9.55 5.62
N ASP A 423 9.98 -8.90 5.16
CA ASP A 423 10.66 -7.81 5.87
C ASP A 423 10.29 -6.41 5.32
N TYR A 424 10.54 -5.37 6.11
CA TYR A 424 10.41 -3.96 5.71
C TYR A 424 9.01 -3.54 5.21
N ASN A 425 7.96 -4.30 5.51
CA ASN A 425 6.58 -3.94 5.21
C ASN A 425 6.12 -2.79 6.13
N THR A 426 5.30 -1.88 5.59
CA THR A 426 4.76 -0.72 6.32
C THR A 426 3.23 -0.79 6.38
N ILE A 427 2.67 -0.84 7.58
CA ILE A 427 1.24 -0.83 7.85
C ILE A 427 0.89 0.49 8.55
N SER A 428 0.29 1.44 7.83
CA SER A 428 0.14 2.82 8.31
C SER A 428 -1.23 3.47 8.13
N GLY A 429 -1.72 4.18 9.15
CA GLY A 429 -2.95 4.98 9.05
C GLY A 429 -4.23 4.19 8.75
N ASN A 430 -4.25 2.87 8.96
CA ASN A 430 -5.43 2.04 8.73
C ASN A 430 -6.43 2.19 9.91
N THR A 431 -7.72 2.08 9.61
CA THR A 431 -8.80 1.99 10.60
C THR A 431 -9.29 0.55 10.68
N ILE A 432 -9.21 -0.07 11.85
CA ILE A 432 -9.62 -1.45 12.10
C ILE A 432 -10.68 -1.44 13.21
N ALA A 433 -11.87 -1.98 12.94
CA ALA A 433 -12.92 -2.06 13.97
C ALA A 433 -13.90 -3.21 13.75
N GLN A 434 -14.45 -3.78 14.83
CA GLN A 434 -15.64 -4.63 14.70
C GLN A 434 -16.83 -3.76 14.27
N GLY A 435 -17.57 -4.19 13.25
CA GLY A 435 -18.69 -3.45 12.68
C GLY A 435 -20.01 -3.70 13.41
N ILE A 436 -21.02 -2.87 13.13
CA ILE A 436 -22.35 -3.02 13.72
C ILE A 436 -22.95 -4.37 13.31
N GLY A 437 -23.23 -5.23 14.29
CA GLY A 437 -23.78 -6.57 14.09
C GLY A 437 -22.76 -7.63 13.67
N GLY A 438 -21.46 -7.34 13.76
CA GLY A 438 -20.39 -8.31 13.56
C GLY A 438 -20.43 -9.43 14.61
N THR A 439 -20.39 -10.68 14.15
CA THR A 439 -20.26 -11.87 15.01
C THR A 439 -19.03 -12.72 14.67
N ALA A 440 -18.16 -12.23 13.78
CA ALA A 440 -16.83 -12.78 13.64
C ALA A 440 -16.01 -12.43 14.91
N ALA A 441 -15.22 -13.38 15.38
CA ALA A 441 -14.41 -13.26 16.58
C ALA A 441 -13.52 -11.98 16.55
N HIS A 442 -12.97 -11.62 15.38
CA HIS A 442 -12.15 -10.41 15.22
C HIS A 442 -10.97 -10.39 16.21
N LYS A 443 -10.37 -11.58 16.40
CA LYS A 443 -9.31 -11.91 17.35
C LYS A 443 -8.11 -10.96 17.27
N TRP A 444 -7.70 -10.61 16.05
CA TRP A 444 -6.49 -9.83 15.80
C TRP A 444 -6.74 -8.61 14.92
N GLY A 445 -6.25 -7.45 15.38
CA GLY A 445 -6.11 -6.27 14.54
C GLY A 445 -5.00 -6.50 13.51
N ILE A 446 -3.75 -6.43 13.98
CA ILE A 446 -2.55 -6.64 13.17
C ILE A 446 -1.73 -7.79 13.78
N ASP A 447 -1.50 -8.85 13.01
CA ASP A 447 -0.77 -10.06 13.44
C ASP A 447 0.53 -10.20 12.64
N ILE A 448 1.69 -10.05 13.28
CA ILE A 448 3.00 -10.23 12.67
C ILE A 448 3.57 -11.56 13.17
N ARG A 449 3.45 -12.61 12.34
CA ARG A 449 3.88 -13.97 12.69
C ARG A 449 5.35 -14.27 12.42
N THR A 450 5.98 -13.39 11.65
CA THR A 450 7.36 -13.47 11.16
C THR A 450 7.67 -12.17 10.42
N GLY A 451 8.92 -11.95 10.05
CA GLY A 451 9.37 -10.72 9.40
C GLY A 451 10.10 -9.77 10.36
N HIS A 452 11.23 -9.26 9.89
CA HIS A 452 12.07 -8.28 10.54
C HIS A 452 11.85 -6.87 9.99
N ASN A 453 12.17 -5.86 10.81
CA ASN A 453 12.20 -4.45 10.39
C ASN A 453 10.86 -3.91 9.85
N ASN A 454 9.74 -4.58 10.16
CA ASN A 454 8.40 -4.18 9.79
C ASN A 454 7.94 -2.96 10.61
N THR A 455 7.10 -2.10 10.03
CA THR A 455 6.62 -0.87 10.68
C THR A 455 5.10 -0.86 10.76
N VAL A 456 4.55 -0.63 11.95
CA VAL A 456 3.12 -0.48 12.23
C VAL A 456 2.88 0.88 12.87
N THR A 457 2.41 1.87 12.10
CA THR A 457 2.36 3.27 12.57
C THR A 457 1.08 4.04 12.30
N GLY A 458 0.59 4.79 13.30
CA GLY A 458 -0.55 5.69 13.15
C GLY A 458 -1.91 5.00 12.86
N ASN A 459 -2.03 3.69 13.10
CA ASN A 459 -3.29 2.96 12.88
C ASN A 459 -4.26 3.21 14.03
N THR A 460 -5.56 3.16 13.76
CA THR A 460 -6.64 3.22 14.76
C THR A 460 -7.30 1.85 14.85
N ILE A 461 -7.26 1.20 16.01
CA ILE A 461 -7.73 -0.18 16.21
C ILE A 461 -8.69 -0.22 17.39
N THR A 462 -9.94 -0.62 17.16
CA THR A 462 -10.99 -0.55 18.19
C THR A 462 -11.88 -1.80 18.22
N GLY A 463 -12.11 -2.38 19.39
CA GLY A 463 -13.08 -3.47 19.54
C GLY A 463 -12.71 -4.77 18.80
N VAL A 464 -11.42 -5.08 18.72
CA VAL A 464 -10.96 -6.47 18.49
C VAL A 464 -11.30 -7.32 19.71
N GLU A 465 -11.40 -8.64 19.58
CA GLU A 465 -11.63 -9.53 20.74
C GLU A 465 -10.35 -9.68 21.57
N TRP A 466 -9.26 -10.20 20.99
CA TRP A 466 -8.03 -10.46 21.74
C TRP A 466 -7.01 -9.33 21.62
N ALA A 467 -6.10 -9.38 20.64
CA ALA A 467 -4.95 -8.46 20.56
C ALA A 467 -5.07 -7.46 19.40
N ALA A 468 -4.96 -6.15 19.69
CA ALA A 468 -4.99 -5.14 18.64
C ALA A 468 -3.73 -5.18 17.76
N ILE A 469 -2.55 -5.41 18.36
CA ILE A 469 -1.31 -5.72 17.63
C ILE A 469 -0.64 -6.93 18.30
N ASN A 470 -0.29 -7.95 17.55
CA ASN A 470 0.35 -9.18 18.03
C ASN A 470 1.69 -9.40 17.30
N LEU A 471 2.76 -9.60 18.07
CA LEU A 471 4.04 -10.12 17.58
C LEU A 471 4.22 -11.55 18.12
N TYR A 472 4.25 -12.54 17.23
CA TYR A 472 4.32 -13.96 17.59
C TYR A 472 5.17 -14.74 16.59
N THR A 473 5.74 -15.87 16.96
CA THR A 473 6.16 -16.91 16.01
C THR A 473 5.93 -18.29 16.61
N SER A 474 5.79 -19.32 15.77
CA SER A 474 5.76 -20.71 16.24
C SER A 474 7.16 -21.30 16.27
N ASP A 475 7.48 -22.00 17.36
CA ASP A 475 8.70 -22.78 17.56
C ASP A 475 9.10 -23.67 16.37
N LYS A 476 8.10 -24.27 15.70
CA LYS A 476 8.28 -25.14 14.53
C LYS A 476 9.10 -24.50 13.40
N MET A 477 9.00 -23.19 13.17
CA MET A 477 9.70 -22.56 12.05
C MET A 477 11.22 -22.46 12.25
N ALA A 478 11.70 -22.51 13.50
CA ALA A 478 13.11 -22.36 13.85
C ALA A 478 13.93 -23.63 13.60
N SER A 479 13.32 -24.81 13.75
CA SER A 479 14.00 -26.10 13.63
C SER A 479 14.11 -26.62 12.19
N GLU A 480 13.34 -26.07 11.25
CA GLU A 480 13.16 -26.65 9.92
C GLU A 480 13.95 -25.91 8.80
N THR A 481 14.45 -24.69 9.03
CA THR A 481 14.86 -23.77 7.94
C THR A 481 16.30 -23.21 8.00
N GLY A 482 16.92 -23.12 9.18
CA GLY A 482 18.15 -22.32 9.37
C GLY A 482 17.95 -20.80 9.22
N PHE A 483 16.69 -20.37 9.10
CA PHE A 483 16.23 -18.99 9.08
C PHE A 483 15.66 -18.64 10.47
N ASP A 484 15.66 -17.35 10.83
CA ASP A 484 15.13 -16.88 12.13
C ASP A 484 13.76 -16.24 11.95
N PRO A 485 12.64 -16.97 12.17
CA PRO A 485 11.27 -16.51 11.91
C PRO A 485 10.73 -15.51 12.95
N ARG A 486 11.51 -15.14 13.97
CA ARG A 486 11.04 -14.31 15.10
C ARG A 486 10.82 -12.86 14.69
N PRO A 487 9.65 -12.24 14.99
CA PRO A 487 9.47 -10.80 14.85
C PRO A 487 10.53 -10.02 15.63
N ALA A 488 11.38 -9.29 14.88
CA ALA A 488 12.43 -8.46 15.47
C ALA A 488 12.64 -7.14 14.75
N ASN A 489 13.13 -6.16 15.49
CA ASN A 489 13.29 -4.78 15.05
C ASN A 489 11.97 -4.16 14.51
N VAL A 490 10.82 -4.69 14.92
CA VAL A 490 9.51 -4.17 14.52
C VAL A 490 9.27 -2.84 15.23
N THR A 491 8.86 -1.82 14.47
CA THR A 491 8.51 -0.51 15.02
C THR A 491 7.00 -0.36 15.09
N ILE A 492 6.45 -0.37 16.30
CA ILE A 492 5.02 -0.14 16.57
C ILE A 492 4.87 1.27 17.15
N SER A 493 4.43 2.26 16.36
CA SER A 493 4.43 3.66 16.80
C SER A 493 3.17 4.47 16.54
N ASN A 494 2.83 5.38 17.47
CA ASN A 494 1.73 6.35 17.31
C ASN A 494 0.35 5.73 17.02
N ASN A 495 0.13 4.44 17.30
CA ASN A 495 -1.17 3.79 17.08
C ASN A 495 -2.15 4.18 18.20
N THR A 496 -3.43 4.28 17.86
CA THR A 496 -4.53 4.51 18.81
C THR A 496 -5.34 3.23 18.96
N ILE A 497 -5.34 2.65 20.17
CA ILE A 497 -5.90 1.34 20.48
C ILE A 497 -6.93 1.48 21.60
N SER A 498 -8.13 0.92 21.42
CA SER A 498 -9.14 0.89 22.50
C SER A 498 -10.07 -0.31 22.50
N GLY A 499 -10.24 -0.93 23.66
CA GLY A 499 -11.04 -2.15 23.83
C GLY A 499 -10.30 -3.43 23.40
N GLY A 500 -10.95 -4.57 23.58
CA GLY A 500 -10.33 -5.91 23.45
C GLY A 500 -9.59 -6.35 24.71
N GLU A 501 -9.04 -7.56 24.71
CA GLU A 501 -8.29 -8.07 25.86
C GLU A 501 -6.90 -7.45 25.99
N VAL A 502 -6.14 -7.37 24.90
CA VAL A 502 -4.74 -6.93 24.88
C VAL A 502 -4.52 -5.82 23.86
N GLY A 503 -3.84 -4.75 24.28
CA GLY A 503 -3.45 -3.68 23.35
C GLY A 503 -2.33 -4.14 22.41
N ILE A 504 -1.14 -4.40 22.96
CA ILE A 504 0.00 -4.95 22.22
C ILE A 504 0.48 -6.23 22.90
N ALA A 505 0.48 -7.34 22.16
CA ALA A 505 0.99 -8.63 22.59
C ALA A 505 2.42 -8.84 22.05
N LEU A 506 3.37 -9.06 22.96
CA LEU A 506 4.73 -9.53 22.71
C LEU A 506 4.80 -10.99 23.12
N MET A 507 4.65 -11.89 22.16
CA MET A 507 4.68 -13.34 22.40
C MET A 507 6.09 -13.90 22.14
N GLU A 508 6.19 -15.23 22.13
CA GLU A 508 7.44 -15.98 22.04
C GLU A 508 8.41 -15.46 20.97
N GLY A 509 9.64 -15.18 21.40
CA GLY A 509 10.74 -14.73 20.54
C GLY A 509 10.70 -13.27 20.10
N ALA A 510 9.70 -12.48 20.50
CA ALA A 510 9.62 -11.06 20.18
C ALA A 510 10.82 -10.28 20.79
N ARG A 511 11.73 -9.81 19.93
CA ARG A 511 13.01 -9.23 20.35
C ARG A 511 13.35 -7.89 19.68
N ASN A 512 14.06 -7.01 20.39
CA ASN A 512 14.58 -5.73 19.87
C ASN A 512 13.52 -4.82 19.22
N ASN A 513 12.23 -4.99 19.56
CA ASN A 513 11.14 -4.21 18.97
C ASN A 513 11.02 -2.85 19.66
N THR A 514 10.58 -1.83 18.92
CA THR A 514 10.34 -0.48 19.46
C THR A 514 8.85 -0.18 19.47
N ILE A 515 8.26 -0.08 20.67
CA ILE A 515 6.87 0.28 20.90
C ILE A 515 6.85 1.72 21.40
N SER A 516 6.45 2.70 20.59
CA SER A 516 6.58 4.12 20.95
C SER A 516 5.42 5.06 20.62
N GLY A 517 5.09 5.97 21.55
CA GLY A 517 4.05 6.99 21.33
C GLY A 517 2.63 6.45 21.13
N ASN A 518 2.37 5.18 21.39
CA ASN A 518 1.04 4.58 21.21
C ASN A 518 0.10 5.04 22.34
N THR A 519 -1.17 5.23 22.02
CA THR A 519 -2.25 5.48 22.99
C THR A 519 -3.09 4.22 23.11
N ILE A 520 -3.07 3.57 24.27
CA ILE A 520 -3.76 2.31 24.56
C ILE A 520 -4.72 2.55 25.72
N LYS A 521 -5.99 2.15 25.56
CA LYS A 521 -6.98 2.29 26.62
C LYS A 521 -8.04 1.20 26.66
N GLU A 522 -8.70 1.07 27.81
CA GLU A 522 -9.95 0.30 27.95
C GLU A 522 -9.83 -1.19 27.56
N THR A 523 -8.62 -1.77 27.59
CA THR A 523 -8.40 -3.20 27.35
C THR A 523 -8.66 -4.02 28.61
N SER A 524 -9.21 -5.23 28.52
CA SER A 524 -9.67 -5.98 29.70
C SER A 524 -8.60 -6.84 30.40
N VAL A 525 -7.51 -7.21 29.72
CA VAL A 525 -6.40 -8.01 30.29
C VAL A 525 -5.15 -7.17 30.44
N ALA A 526 -4.65 -6.53 29.39
CA ALA A 526 -3.45 -5.70 29.48
C ALA A 526 -3.36 -4.61 28.40
N GLY A 527 -2.70 -3.49 28.72
CA GLY A 527 -2.28 -2.50 27.72
C GLY A 527 -1.16 -3.08 26.84
N ILE A 528 -0.12 -3.62 27.48
CA ILE A 528 0.93 -4.42 26.84
C ILE A 528 1.09 -5.74 27.61
N LEU A 529 1.06 -6.87 26.91
CA LEU A 529 1.27 -8.21 27.46
C LEU A 529 2.53 -8.85 26.86
N GLY A 530 3.48 -9.23 27.69
CA GLY A 530 4.56 -10.15 27.36
C GLY A 530 4.26 -11.53 27.94
N SER A 531 4.16 -12.56 27.10
CA SER A 531 3.92 -13.94 27.56
C SER A 531 4.70 -14.97 26.74
N LEU A 532 5.16 -16.02 27.41
CA LEU A 532 5.79 -17.18 26.81
C LEU A 532 4.86 -18.39 27.01
N SER A 533 4.33 -18.93 25.91
CA SER A 533 3.35 -20.02 25.91
C SER A 533 3.73 -21.12 24.91
N ARG A 534 4.58 -22.03 25.42
CA ARG A 534 5.08 -23.18 24.69
C ARG A 534 3.92 -24.12 24.31
N TRP A 535 3.56 -24.19 23.02
CA TRP A 535 2.56 -25.15 22.55
C TRP A 535 3.00 -26.59 22.87
N PRO A 536 2.11 -27.45 23.40
CA PRO A 536 2.43 -28.87 23.49
C PRO A 536 2.50 -29.49 22.09
N SER A 537 3.41 -30.44 21.91
CA SER A 537 3.58 -31.20 20.66
C SER A 537 2.38 -32.07 20.28
N ASN A 538 1.33 -32.10 21.10
CA ASN A 538 0.02 -32.68 20.81
C ASN A 538 -1.11 -31.67 21.05
N TRP A 539 -1.92 -31.41 20.02
CA TRP A 539 -3.09 -30.50 20.01
C TRP A 539 -4.24 -30.87 20.99
N SER A 540 -4.04 -31.80 21.91
CA SER A 540 -5.08 -32.37 22.78
C SER A 540 -5.06 -31.77 24.18
N GLY A 541 -5.69 -30.60 24.32
CA GLY A 541 -5.99 -29.83 25.53
C GLY A 541 -5.66 -30.48 26.88
N LYS A 542 -4.47 -30.15 27.42
CA LYS A 542 -4.11 -30.35 28.83
C LYS A 542 -3.36 -29.13 29.35
N THR A 543 -3.66 -28.76 30.59
CA THR A 543 -2.93 -27.75 31.37
C THR A 543 -1.43 -28.09 31.38
N LEU A 544 -0.59 -27.13 30.99
CA LEU A 544 0.84 -27.34 30.81
C LEU A 544 1.58 -27.30 32.15
N THR A 545 2.29 -28.39 32.47
CA THR A 545 3.39 -28.35 33.43
C THR A 545 4.70 -28.21 32.66
N TYR A 546 5.45 -27.15 32.96
CA TYR A 546 6.72 -26.79 32.31
C TYR A 546 7.73 -27.96 32.33
N THR A 547 8.32 -28.27 31.17
CA THR A 547 9.43 -29.22 31.05
C THR A 547 10.75 -28.46 30.97
N ASN A 548 11.68 -28.79 31.88
CA ASN A 548 12.93 -28.08 32.15
C ASN A 548 14.02 -28.24 31.06
N ASP A 549 13.65 -28.25 29.78
CA ASP A 549 14.61 -28.26 28.67
C ASP A 549 15.18 -26.85 28.45
N THR A 550 16.35 -26.62 29.04
CA THR A 550 17.06 -25.34 29.03
C THR A 550 17.65 -24.97 27.66
N SER A 551 17.69 -25.89 26.69
CA SER A 551 18.29 -25.63 25.39
C SER A 551 17.47 -24.68 24.49
N TYR A 552 16.16 -24.56 24.75
CA TYR A 552 15.25 -23.71 23.98
C TYR A 552 14.85 -22.40 24.66
N LEU A 553 15.17 -22.21 25.94
CA LEU A 553 14.67 -21.06 26.72
C LEU A 553 15.18 -19.72 26.16
N ASN A 554 16.47 -19.63 25.86
CA ASN A 554 17.10 -18.43 25.28
C ASN A 554 16.56 -18.09 23.87
N TYR A 555 15.86 -19.01 23.20
CA TYR A 555 15.32 -18.79 21.86
C TYR A 555 13.95 -18.12 21.87
N LEU A 556 13.10 -18.41 22.87
CA LEU A 556 11.70 -17.96 22.94
C LEU A 556 11.48 -16.77 23.91
N GLN A 557 12.51 -16.33 24.64
CA GLN A 557 12.45 -15.15 25.52
C GLN A 557 12.08 -13.85 24.80
N ILE A 558 11.39 -12.97 25.52
CA ILE A 558 11.00 -11.63 25.06
C ILE A 558 12.10 -10.66 25.47
N VAL A 559 12.98 -10.29 24.53
CA VAL A 559 14.29 -9.70 24.88
C VAL A 559 14.62 -8.40 24.17
N GLY A 560 15.16 -7.42 24.90
CA GLY A 560 15.71 -6.18 24.32
C GLY A 560 14.68 -5.21 23.75
N ASN A 561 13.39 -5.37 24.05
CA ASN A 561 12.34 -4.50 23.51
C ASN A 561 12.34 -3.13 24.24
N THR A 562 12.12 -2.06 23.47
CA THR A 562 12.04 -0.69 24.00
C THR A 562 10.59 -0.20 23.93
N ILE A 563 9.99 0.01 25.11
CA ILE A 563 8.65 0.55 25.30
C ILE A 563 8.81 2.02 25.72
N LYS A 564 8.63 2.95 24.77
CA LYS A 564 8.96 4.38 24.96
C LYS A 564 7.78 5.35 24.75
N GLY A 565 7.46 6.18 25.75
CA GLY A 565 6.57 7.33 25.54
C GLY A 565 5.11 6.97 25.24
N ASN A 566 4.66 5.76 25.60
CA ASN A 566 3.29 5.31 25.36
C ASN A 566 2.35 5.83 26.47
N THR A 567 1.09 6.07 26.13
CA THR A 567 0.02 6.39 27.10
C THR A 567 -0.89 5.19 27.24
N ILE A 568 -0.90 4.56 28.41
CA ILE A 568 -1.64 3.33 28.71
C ILE A 568 -2.60 3.62 29.87
N SER A 569 -3.91 3.52 29.64
CA SER A 569 -4.88 3.90 30.69
C SER A 569 -6.22 3.20 30.70
N ASN A 570 -6.74 2.98 31.92
CA ASN A 570 -8.01 2.29 32.17
C ASN A 570 -8.04 0.85 31.59
N CYS A 571 -6.87 0.21 31.47
CA CYS A 571 -6.74 -1.18 31.08
C CYS A 571 -6.95 -2.12 32.29
N GLY A 572 -6.84 -3.43 32.05
CA GLY A 572 -6.45 -4.43 33.05
C GLY A 572 -5.06 -4.10 33.59
N HIS A 573 -4.04 -4.91 33.35
CA HIS A 573 -2.66 -4.47 33.61
C HIS A 573 -2.26 -3.33 32.66
N GLY A 574 -1.43 -2.39 33.10
CA GLY A 574 -0.80 -1.43 32.20
C GLY A 574 0.21 -2.14 31.29
N ILE A 575 1.24 -2.71 31.92
CA ILE A 575 2.23 -3.58 31.27
C ILE A 575 2.43 -4.81 32.17
N ALA A 576 2.24 -6.02 31.63
CA ALA A 576 2.53 -7.27 32.33
C ALA A 576 3.41 -8.16 31.46
N MET A 577 4.57 -8.57 31.97
CA MET A 577 5.60 -9.29 31.20
C MET A 577 6.05 -10.54 31.97
N ALA A 578 6.08 -11.68 31.29
CA ALA A 578 6.66 -12.93 31.79
C ALA A 578 7.78 -13.45 30.86
N TYR A 579 8.83 -14.04 31.43
CA TYR A 579 10.04 -14.49 30.70
C TYR A 579 10.64 -13.41 29.79
N ALA A 580 10.66 -12.17 30.32
CA ALA A 580 11.06 -10.98 29.58
C ALA A 580 12.39 -10.44 30.13
N ASP A 581 13.41 -10.37 29.28
CA ASP A 581 14.76 -9.97 29.68
C ASP A 581 15.25 -8.69 28.97
N ASN A 582 16.02 -7.86 29.69
CA ASN A 582 16.71 -6.69 29.12
C ASN A 582 15.78 -5.70 28.37
N ASN A 583 14.50 -5.60 28.75
CA ASN A 583 13.55 -4.67 28.14
C ASN A 583 13.58 -3.31 28.85
N ILE A 584 13.36 -2.23 28.09
CA ILE A 584 13.45 -0.84 28.56
C ILE A 584 12.08 -0.18 28.48
N LEU A 585 11.54 0.24 29.63
CA LEU A 585 10.32 1.04 29.76
C LEU A 585 10.73 2.47 30.14
N ILE A 586 10.53 3.43 29.22
CA ILE A 586 10.96 4.82 29.41
C ILE A 586 9.91 5.84 28.93
N GLU A 587 9.76 6.98 29.61
CA GLU A 587 8.84 8.08 29.22
C GLU A 587 7.34 7.69 29.14
N ASN A 588 6.93 6.49 29.57
CA ASN A 588 5.53 6.05 29.46
C ASN A 588 4.64 6.69 30.53
N THR A 589 3.37 6.91 30.20
CA THR A 589 2.31 7.30 31.15
C THR A 589 1.37 6.12 31.34
N ILE A 590 1.36 5.51 32.54
CA ILE A 590 0.68 4.26 32.88
C ILE A 590 -0.27 4.53 34.05
N GLN A 591 -1.56 4.71 33.78
CA GLN A 591 -2.50 5.23 34.78
C GLN A 591 -3.90 4.60 34.82
N ASN A 592 -4.52 4.59 36.00
CA ASN A 592 -5.90 4.12 36.23
C ASN A 592 -6.15 2.64 35.85
N ASN A 593 -5.09 1.83 35.76
CA ASN A 593 -5.17 0.42 35.37
C ASN A 593 -5.57 -0.47 36.56
N LYS A 594 -6.12 -1.66 36.30
CA LYS A 594 -6.70 -2.56 37.31
C LYS A 594 -6.14 -3.97 37.24
N SER A 595 -5.70 -4.55 38.36
CA SER A 595 -5.13 -5.89 38.35
C SER A 595 -6.18 -6.92 37.94
N THR A 596 -5.86 -7.73 36.93
CA THR A 596 -6.72 -8.79 36.37
C THR A 596 -5.97 -10.11 36.43
N VAL A 597 -6.40 -11.13 35.67
CA VAL A 597 -5.56 -12.30 35.39
C VAL A 597 -4.84 -12.01 34.09
N ALA A 598 -3.50 -11.93 34.12
CA ALA A 598 -2.71 -11.92 32.90
C ALA A 598 -2.77 -13.31 32.26
N ILE A 599 -3.49 -13.42 31.16
CA ILE A 599 -3.70 -14.65 30.39
C ILE A 599 -3.48 -14.35 28.91
N ASP A 600 -2.78 -15.24 28.22
CA ASP A 600 -2.60 -15.15 26.77
C ASP A 600 -3.61 -16.00 25.98
N TRP A 601 -3.54 -15.89 24.65
CA TRP A 601 -4.44 -16.59 23.71
C TRP A 601 -4.46 -18.12 23.87
N HIS A 602 -3.38 -18.71 24.39
CA HIS A 602 -3.26 -20.16 24.57
C HIS A 602 -3.77 -20.61 25.94
N GLY A 603 -4.28 -19.69 26.75
CA GLY A 603 -4.76 -19.95 28.10
C GLY A 603 -3.64 -20.11 29.13
N VAL A 604 -2.39 -19.77 28.79
CA VAL A 604 -1.31 -19.69 29.78
C VAL A 604 -1.54 -18.41 30.57
N SER A 605 -1.75 -18.58 31.88
CA SER A 605 -1.90 -17.47 32.82
C SER A 605 -0.73 -17.42 33.79
N PHE A 606 -0.34 -16.20 34.13
CA PHE A 606 0.62 -15.93 35.20
C PHE A 606 0.03 -14.96 36.20
N THR A 607 0.42 -15.11 37.47
CA THR A 607 -0.11 -14.30 38.57
C THR A 607 0.52 -12.90 38.56
N ALA A 608 0.04 -12.05 37.66
CA ALA A 608 0.28 -10.62 37.72
C ALA A 608 -0.62 -10.00 38.81
N ASP A 609 -0.02 -9.53 39.90
CA ASP A 609 -0.70 -8.89 41.03
C ASP A 609 -0.31 -7.41 41.21
N ALA A 610 0.21 -6.80 40.13
CA ALA A 610 0.44 -5.36 40.02
C ALA A 610 -0.29 -4.81 38.79
N ALA A 611 -1.10 -3.76 38.98
CA ALA A 611 -1.92 -3.20 37.91
C ALA A 611 -1.16 -2.23 37.00
N GLY A 612 -0.09 -1.59 37.49
CA GLY A 612 0.71 -0.67 36.67
C GLY A 612 1.69 -1.42 35.77
N VAL A 613 2.84 -1.81 36.34
CA VAL A 613 3.89 -2.60 35.66
C VAL A 613 4.18 -3.87 36.45
N TYR A 614 4.20 -5.02 35.79
CA TYR A 614 4.56 -6.32 36.37
C TYR A 614 5.63 -7.02 35.54
N PHE A 615 6.70 -7.48 36.19
CA PHE A 615 7.65 -8.46 35.66
C PHE A 615 7.58 -9.74 36.51
N ASP A 616 7.56 -10.90 35.85
CA ASP A 616 7.48 -12.20 36.53
C ASP A 616 8.82 -12.64 37.18
N ALA A 617 8.79 -13.76 37.90
CA ALA A 617 9.98 -14.27 38.61
C ALA A 617 11.11 -14.74 37.69
N ASN A 618 10.83 -14.97 36.40
CA ASN A 618 11.79 -15.40 35.39
C ASN A 618 12.32 -14.24 34.52
N SER A 619 11.88 -13.01 34.78
CA SER A 619 12.27 -11.81 34.03
C SER A 619 13.47 -11.10 34.69
N SER A 620 14.47 -10.68 33.93
CA SER A 620 15.75 -10.14 34.45
C SER A 620 16.34 -9.01 33.58
N GLY A 621 17.23 -8.19 34.16
CA GLY A 621 17.93 -7.11 33.42
C GLY A 621 17.03 -5.98 32.86
N ASN A 622 15.74 -5.98 33.17
CA ASN A 622 14.81 -4.95 32.69
C ASN A 622 15.04 -3.60 33.40
N VAL A 623 14.62 -2.52 32.75
CA VAL A 623 14.72 -1.14 33.24
C VAL A 623 13.37 -0.45 33.04
N ALA A 624 12.93 0.33 34.03
CA ALA A 624 11.63 1.01 34.06
C ALA A 624 11.76 2.43 34.62
N ASN A 625 12.61 3.29 34.03
CA ASN A 625 12.91 4.64 34.51
C ASN A 625 12.24 5.76 33.69
N TYR A 626 12.11 6.97 34.25
CA TYR A 626 11.46 8.13 33.61
C TYR A 626 10.00 7.91 33.17
N ASN A 627 9.22 7.07 33.86
CA ASN A 627 7.79 6.83 33.60
C ASN A 627 6.90 7.61 34.59
N LYS A 628 5.66 7.90 34.20
CA LYS A 628 4.58 8.39 35.06
C LYS A 628 3.65 7.22 35.37
N ILE A 629 3.72 6.66 36.58
CA ILE A 629 2.96 5.47 36.99
C ILE A 629 2.03 5.88 38.14
N THR A 630 0.74 6.02 37.88
CA THR A 630 -0.19 6.71 38.81
C THR A 630 -1.57 6.04 38.88
N ASN A 631 -2.23 6.10 40.05
CA ASN A 631 -3.65 5.71 40.22
C ASN A 631 -4.00 4.26 39.79
N ASN A 632 -3.02 3.36 39.69
CA ASN A 632 -3.26 1.94 39.38
C ASN A 632 -3.69 1.21 40.67
N THR A 633 -4.54 0.18 40.58
CA THR A 633 -5.02 -0.53 41.78
C THR A 633 -3.99 -1.55 42.31
N GLY A 634 -3.70 -1.55 43.61
CA GLY A 634 -2.62 -2.36 44.16
C GLY A 634 -1.26 -1.80 43.76
N TYR A 635 -0.26 -2.66 43.54
CA TYR A 635 1.08 -2.18 43.19
C TYR A 635 1.09 -1.45 41.84
N SER A 636 1.73 -0.28 41.85
CA SER A 636 2.06 0.47 40.64
C SER A 636 3.22 -0.16 39.88
N LEU A 637 4.19 -0.75 40.59
CA LEU A 637 5.21 -1.58 39.97
C LEU A 637 5.56 -2.78 40.86
N LYS A 638 5.71 -3.97 40.26
CA LYS A 638 6.27 -5.14 40.94
C LYS A 638 7.28 -5.87 40.06
N ASN A 639 8.40 -6.21 40.69
CA ASN A 639 9.35 -7.18 40.17
C ASN A 639 9.17 -8.49 40.96
N ALA A 640 8.67 -9.56 40.35
CA ALA A 640 8.54 -10.83 41.06
C ALA A 640 9.86 -11.61 41.14
N ASN A 641 10.92 -11.18 40.43
CA ASN A 641 12.24 -11.78 40.52
C ASN A 641 12.99 -11.27 41.76
N THR A 642 13.31 -12.18 42.68
CA THR A 642 13.99 -11.88 43.96
C THR A 642 15.52 -12.01 43.87
N ALA A 643 16.08 -12.36 42.71
CA ALA A 643 17.53 -12.46 42.50
C ALA A 643 18.14 -11.21 41.85
N TYR A 644 17.33 -10.36 41.18
CA TYR A 644 17.81 -9.18 40.46
C TYR A 644 17.01 -7.94 40.84
N ASN A 645 17.69 -6.79 40.98
CA ASN A 645 17.05 -5.50 41.17
C ASN A 645 16.58 -4.91 39.83
N LEU A 646 15.33 -4.44 39.79
CA LEU A 646 14.82 -3.63 38.68
C LEU A 646 15.19 -2.15 38.91
N ASP A 647 15.87 -1.50 37.96
CA ASP A 647 15.98 -0.03 37.96
C ASP A 647 14.63 0.58 37.61
N ALA A 648 13.93 1.13 38.61
CA ALA A 648 12.72 1.92 38.48
C ALA A 648 12.94 3.36 39.01
N THR A 649 14.18 3.85 38.92
CA THR A 649 14.53 5.20 39.38
C THR A 649 13.93 6.26 38.47
N LYS A 650 13.87 7.50 38.97
CA LYS A 650 13.45 8.70 38.24
C LYS A 650 12.04 8.57 37.65
N ASN A 651 11.16 7.81 38.29
CA ASN A 651 9.73 7.75 37.96
C ASN A 651 8.94 8.83 38.71
N TRP A 652 7.76 9.19 38.18
CA TRP A 652 6.72 9.91 38.91
C TRP A 652 5.64 8.93 39.37
N TRP A 653 5.47 8.80 40.69
CA TRP A 653 4.60 7.81 41.32
C TRP A 653 3.22 8.38 41.76
N GLY A 654 2.83 9.54 41.22
CA GLY A 654 1.53 10.19 41.52
C GLY A 654 1.51 11.05 42.79
N SER A 655 2.55 11.00 43.62
CA SER A 655 2.70 11.81 44.84
C SER A 655 4.12 12.34 44.98
N ALA A 656 4.28 13.55 45.54
CA ALA A 656 5.58 14.07 45.97
C ALA A 656 6.20 13.23 47.10
N LYS A 657 5.36 12.54 47.87
CA LYS A 657 5.72 11.59 48.93
C LYS A 657 4.92 10.30 48.72
N PRO A 658 5.39 9.37 47.87
CA PRO A 658 4.74 8.09 47.66
C PRO A 658 4.89 7.20 48.90
N ASP A 659 3.89 6.38 49.19
CA ASP A 659 3.95 5.34 50.21
C ASP A 659 4.45 4.04 49.55
N PHE A 660 5.78 3.91 49.43
CA PHE A 660 6.42 2.88 48.61
C PHE A 660 6.04 1.45 48.99
N ASP A 661 5.81 1.18 50.28
CA ASP A 661 5.38 -0.13 50.78
C ASP A 661 4.02 -0.58 50.20
N THR A 662 3.21 0.37 49.70
CA THR A 662 1.90 0.10 49.11
C THR A 662 1.88 0.12 47.58
N ILE A 663 2.86 0.77 46.93
CA ILE A 663 2.88 0.97 45.48
C ILE A 663 4.01 0.22 44.76
N VAL A 664 5.03 -0.23 45.47
CA VAL A 664 6.17 -0.99 44.95
C VAL A 664 6.35 -2.27 45.76
N SER A 665 6.81 -3.35 45.11
CA SER A 665 7.01 -4.65 45.77
C SER A 665 8.29 -5.34 45.29
N ASN A 666 9.00 -5.95 46.25
CA ASN A 666 10.27 -6.69 46.11
C ASN A 666 11.45 -5.83 45.60
N ASN A 667 12.38 -6.47 44.88
CA ASN A 667 13.67 -5.95 44.42
C ASN A 667 13.50 -4.88 43.32
N VAL A 668 13.13 -3.66 43.74
CA VAL A 668 12.90 -2.52 42.87
C VAL A 668 13.65 -1.32 43.43
N ASN A 669 14.64 -0.82 42.68
CA ASN A 669 15.27 0.45 43.01
C ASN A 669 14.43 1.60 42.45
N TYR A 670 13.64 2.26 43.31
CA TYR A 670 12.78 3.39 42.94
C TYR A 670 13.39 4.77 43.25
N SER A 671 14.57 4.83 43.87
CA SER A 671 15.18 6.06 44.38
C SER A 671 16.43 6.47 43.59
N PRO A 672 16.59 7.75 43.22
CA PRO A 672 15.71 8.88 43.50
C PRO A 672 14.48 8.92 42.57
N TRP A 673 13.39 9.56 42.98
CA TRP A 673 12.14 9.69 42.21
C TRP A 673 11.76 11.15 41.95
N TYR A 674 10.85 11.43 41.01
CA TYR A 674 10.35 12.78 40.80
C TYR A 674 9.30 13.17 41.85
N THR A 675 9.37 14.41 42.31
CA THR A 675 8.46 15.00 43.30
C THR A 675 7.33 15.81 42.68
N ASN A 676 7.32 15.96 41.34
CA ASN A 676 6.24 16.60 40.60
C ASN A 676 5.90 15.86 39.29
N GLN A 677 4.65 15.99 38.85
CA GLN A 677 4.12 15.35 37.63
C GLN A 677 4.81 15.80 36.34
N GLU A 678 5.38 17.01 36.31
CA GLU A 678 6.17 17.52 35.18
C GLU A 678 7.58 16.90 35.11
N MET A 679 7.98 16.12 36.13
CA MET A 679 9.27 15.44 36.20
C MET A 679 10.47 16.40 36.03
N THR A 680 10.40 17.55 36.70
CA THR A 680 11.46 18.57 36.71
C THR A 680 12.23 18.61 38.02
N SER A 681 11.67 18.05 39.10
CA SER A 681 12.20 18.14 40.46
C SER A 681 12.37 16.75 41.05
N LEU A 682 13.61 16.26 41.09
CA LEU A 682 13.95 14.95 41.65
C LEU A 682 14.09 15.03 43.18
N THR A 683 13.89 13.93 43.90
CA THR A 683 14.33 13.84 45.30
C THR A 683 15.84 14.01 45.40
N ALA A 684 16.29 14.60 46.50
CA ALA A 684 17.70 14.52 46.86
C ALA A 684 18.07 13.04 47.03
N VAL A 685 19.27 12.67 46.59
CA VAL A 685 19.82 11.35 46.88
C VAL A 685 20.01 11.29 48.39
N ILE A 686 19.20 10.49 49.06
CA ILE A 686 19.42 10.15 50.46
C ILE A 686 20.42 9.00 50.44
N GLU A 687 21.69 9.31 50.66
CA GLU A 687 22.66 8.32 51.09
C GLU A 687 22.26 7.90 52.51
N GLU A 688 21.43 6.86 52.62
CA GLU A 688 21.13 6.26 53.93
C GLU A 688 22.37 5.49 54.40
N GLU A 689 23.07 6.03 55.41
CA GLU A 689 24.11 5.32 56.14
C GLU A 689 23.52 4.07 56.81
N SER A 690 23.53 2.95 56.09
CA SER A 690 23.39 1.62 56.67
C SER A 690 24.45 0.72 56.05
N GLY A 691 25.43 0.33 56.87
CA GLY A 691 26.60 -0.40 56.42
C GLY A 691 26.28 -1.88 56.21
N ASP A 692 26.44 -2.32 54.97
CA ASP A 692 26.87 -3.68 54.61
C ASP A 692 27.75 -3.58 53.35
N ASP A 693 28.67 -4.54 53.13
CA ASP A 693 29.67 -4.45 52.05
C ASP A 693 29.02 -4.59 50.66
N TRP A 694 28.70 -3.45 50.03
CA TRP A 694 28.24 -3.42 48.63
C TRP A 694 29.38 -3.74 47.68
N VAL A 695 29.35 -4.96 47.14
CA VAL A 695 30.19 -5.36 46.00
C VAL A 695 29.73 -4.57 44.78
N ASP A 696 30.66 -3.83 44.18
CA ASP A 696 30.45 -3.14 42.92
C ASP A 696 30.35 -4.14 41.75
N PHE A 697 29.29 -4.01 40.95
CA PHE A 697 29.01 -4.81 39.75
C PHE A 697 28.96 -3.96 38.47
N THR A 698 29.18 -2.64 38.58
CA THR A 698 29.25 -1.74 37.44
C THR A 698 30.63 -1.80 36.80
N ALA A 699 30.68 -1.70 35.48
CA ALA A 699 31.91 -1.81 34.72
C ALA A 699 32.35 -0.45 34.16
N PRO A 700 33.66 -0.12 34.12
CA PRO A 700 34.11 1.23 33.81
C PRO A 700 33.66 1.73 32.44
N SER A 701 33.00 2.88 32.41
CA SER A 701 32.51 3.51 31.19
C SER A 701 33.63 4.29 30.48
N ILE A 702 34.00 3.83 29.28
CA ILE A 702 35.13 4.40 28.52
C ILE A 702 34.68 5.63 27.71
N SER A 703 35.33 6.78 27.95
CA SER A 703 35.01 8.09 27.36
C SER A 703 36.28 8.86 26.94
N ASP A 704 36.15 10.08 26.40
CA ASP A 704 37.25 10.98 26.02
C ASP A 704 38.36 10.34 25.13
N ILE A 705 37.99 9.40 24.26
CA ILE A 705 38.95 8.70 23.40
C ILE A 705 39.57 9.66 22.37
N THR A 706 40.88 9.77 22.43
CA THR A 706 41.72 10.52 21.50
C THR A 706 42.77 9.58 20.90
N LEU A 707 43.10 9.79 19.63
CA LEU A 707 44.01 8.96 18.85
C LEU A 707 44.98 9.88 18.11
N THR A 708 46.28 9.61 18.24
CA THR A 708 47.36 10.24 17.47
C THR A 708 48.14 9.15 16.75
N VAL A 709 48.15 9.17 15.42
CA VAL A 709 48.88 8.20 14.59
C VAL A 709 50.22 8.75 14.12
N GLY A 710 51.26 7.92 14.22
CA GLY A 710 52.52 8.07 13.50
C GLY A 710 52.60 7.08 12.33
N ASP A 711 53.78 6.96 11.72
CA ASP A 711 54.06 5.95 10.68
C ASP A 711 54.26 4.54 11.26
N THR A 712 54.79 4.44 12.47
CA THR A 712 55.22 3.19 13.12
C THR A 712 54.64 2.98 14.52
N ASN A 713 53.75 3.88 14.93
CA ASN A 713 53.17 3.94 16.27
C ASN A 713 51.79 4.61 16.25
N ALA A 714 51.02 4.40 17.31
CA ALA A 714 49.79 5.14 17.58
C ALA A 714 49.59 5.31 19.08
N THR A 715 49.33 6.53 19.54
CA THR A 715 48.98 6.81 20.94
C THR A 715 47.48 7.01 21.06
N ILE A 716 46.86 6.21 21.92
CA ILE A 716 45.44 6.27 22.24
C ILE A 716 45.32 6.68 23.71
N SER A 717 44.48 7.67 24.02
CA SER A 717 44.22 8.13 25.38
C SER A 717 42.71 8.24 25.61
N TRP A 718 42.23 7.89 26.79
CA TRP A 718 40.81 7.85 27.14
C TRP A 718 40.61 8.08 28.64
N LYS A 719 39.36 8.21 29.08
CA LYS A 719 39.00 8.22 30.49
C LYS A 719 38.06 7.07 30.84
N THR A 720 38.00 6.79 32.14
CA THR A 720 36.92 6.03 32.77
C THR A 720 36.28 6.89 33.84
N ASP A 721 34.98 6.71 34.05
CA ASP A 721 34.20 7.34 35.13
C ASP A 721 34.67 6.92 36.52
N GLU A 722 35.22 5.72 36.65
CA GLU A 722 35.87 5.19 37.85
C GLU A 722 37.35 4.81 37.64
N THR A 723 38.07 4.47 38.71
CA THR A 723 39.49 4.07 38.64
C THR A 723 39.65 2.64 38.13
N SER A 724 40.32 2.46 36.99
CA SER A 724 40.43 1.15 36.32
C SER A 724 41.86 0.79 35.90
N LEU A 725 42.17 -0.51 35.80
CA LEU A 725 43.26 -1.03 34.98
C LEU A 725 42.75 -1.23 33.56
N SER A 726 43.45 -0.70 32.57
CA SER A 726 42.93 -0.66 31.21
C SER A 726 43.95 -1.16 30.18
N TRP A 727 43.46 -1.68 29.05
CA TRP A 727 44.30 -2.22 27.99
C TRP A 727 43.66 -2.08 26.61
N ILE A 728 44.51 -2.10 25.59
CA ILE A 728 44.12 -2.10 24.19
C ILE A 728 44.49 -3.46 23.61
N VAL A 729 43.53 -4.13 22.98
CA VAL A 729 43.79 -5.24 22.05
C VAL A 729 43.73 -4.69 20.62
N TYR A 730 44.65 -5.12 19.74
CA TYR A 730 44.76 -4.60 18.38
C TYR A 730 45.35 -5.63 17.40
N GLY A 731 45.15 -5.39 16.10
CA GLY A 731 45.67 -6.24 15.02
C GLY A 731 45.25 -5.71 13.63
N THR A 732 45.73 -6.32 12.55
CA THR A 732 45.32 -5.93 11.18
C THR A 732 43.94 -6.46 10.77
N THR A 733 43.28 -7.21 11.65
CA THR A 733 41.90 -7.70 11.52
C THR A 733 41.18 -7.59 12.87
N ASN A 734 39.85 -7.67 12.85
CA ASN A 734 38.98 -7.65 14.03
C ASN A 734 39.10 -8.89 14.95
N ALA A 735 39.88 -9.90 14.58
CA ALA A 735 40.29 -10.97 15.49
C ALA A 735 41.30 -10.48 16.54
N TYR A 736 41.96 -9.35 16.27
CA TYR A 736 43.12 -8.82 16.99
C TYR A 736 44.28 -9.85 17.04
N GLY A 737 45.36 -9.51 17.75
CA GLY A 737 46.49 -10.43 17.93
C GLY A 737 47.61 -9.91 18.82
N LEU A 738 47.55 -8.63 19.19
CA LEU A 738 48.49 -7.95 20.07
C LEU A 738 47.73 -7.24 21.18
N GLU A 739 48.35 -7.07 22.35
CA GLU A 739 47.78 -6.31 23.46
C GLU A 739 48.80 -5.37 24.13
N LYS A 740 48.31 -4.31 24.77
CA LYS A 740 49.11 -3.37 25.56
C LYS A 740 48.29 -2.94 26.78
N LYS A 741 48.86 -3.01 27.99
CA LYS A 741 48.15 -2.78 29.28
C LYS A 741 48.75 -1.61 30.06
N THR A 742 47.92 -0.90 30.84
CA THR A 742 48.36 0.00 31.91
C THR A 742 48.75 -0.80 33.17
N THR A 743 49.43 -0.15 34.12
CA THR A 743 49.97 -0.79 35.34
C THR A 743 49.42 -0.20 36.64
N SER A 744 48.44 0.71 36.57
CA SER A 744 47.91 1.43 37.72
C SER A 744 46.44 1.77 37.52
N TYR A 745 45.65 1.72 38.60
CA TYR A 745 44.25 2.10 38.61
C TYR A 745 44.11 3.63 38.57
N VAL A 746 43.57 4.15 37.47
CA VAL A 746 43.39 5.60 37.23
C VAL A 746 42.10 5.85 36.43
N THR A 747 41.63 7.09 36.40
CA THR A 747 40.49 7.54 35.58
C THR A 747 40.91 8.15 34.24
N SER A 748 42.21 8.32 33.99
CA SER A 748 42.76 8.90 32.76
C SER A 748 43.92 8.05 32.25
N HIS A 749 43.75 7.49 31.06
CA HIS A 749 44.60 6.46 30.48
C HIS A 749 45.27 6.97 29.22
N SER A 750 46.48 6.49 28.95
CA SER A 750 47.18 6.72 27.69
C SER A 750 48.13 5.55 27.41
N LEU A 751 48.05 4.97 26.21
CA LEU A 751 48.92 3.89 25.76
C LEU A 751 49.40 4.16 24.33
N THR A 752 50.72 4.07 24.14
CA THR A 752 51.34 4.06 22.82
C THR A 752 51.56 2.62 22.35
N LEU A 753 50.97 2.30 21.20
CA LEU A 753 51.24 1.12 20.39
C LEU A 753 52.48 1.42 19.53
N SER A 754 53.42 0.48 19.43
CA SER A 754 54.70 0.65 18.73
C SER A 754 54.97 -0.53 17.79
N ASN A 755 55.94 -0.38 16.88
CA ASN A 755 56.33 -1.40 15.89
C ASN A 755 55.19 -1.74 14.92
N LEU A 756 54.37 -0.75 14.59
CA LEU A 756 53.33 -0.87 13.57
C LEU A 756 53.96 -0.70 12.17
N SER A 757 53.34 -1.33 11.16
CA SER A 757 53.73 -1.12 9.76
C SER A 757 53.17 0.21 9.24
N PRO A 758 53.92 1.02 8.48
CA PRO A 758 53.41 2.24 7.84
C PRO A 758 52.29 2.00 6.83
N GLY A 759 51.43 3.01 6.63
CA GLY A 759 50.31 2.97 5.69
C GLY A 759 49.31 1.81 5.91
N THR A 760 49.29 1.22 7.11
CA THR A 760 48.58 -0.03 7.40
C THR A 760 47.42 0.22 8.35
N THR A 761 46.25 -0.35 8.03
CA THR A 761 45.05 -0.26 8.88
C THR A 761 45.10 -1.31 9.99
N TYR A 762 44.86 -0.87 11.22
CA TYR A 762 44.73 -1.68 12.41
C TYR A 762 43.34 -1.51 13.03
N HIS A 763 42.73 -2.62 13.42
CA HIS A 763 41.60 -2.68 14.33
C HIS A 763 42.10 -2.59 15.78
N TYR A 764 41.34 -1.95 16.66
CA TYR A 764 41.62 -1.87 18.09
C TYR A 764 40.35 -1.81 18.94
N GLN A 765 40.43 -2.39 20.13
CA GLN A 765 39.41 -2.32 21.17
C GLN A 765 40.04 -1.91 22.50
N ILE A 766 39.43 -0.95 23.18
CA ILE A 766 39.79 -0.55 24.55
C ILE A 766 38.98 -1.39 25.54
N LYS A 767 39.64 -1.89 26.58
CA LYS A 767 39.02 -2.59 27.72
C LYS A 767 39.51 -1.97 29.03
N SER A 768 38.64 -1.92 30.03
CA SER A 768 38.90 -1.34 31.34
C SER A 768 38.29 -2.21 32.42
N LYS A 769 39.00 -2.38 33.54
CA LYS A 769 38.56 -3.19 34.67
C LYS A 769 38.76 -2.43 35.98
N ASP A 770 37.72 -2.28 36.78
CA ASP A 770 37.76 -1.70 38.12
C ASP A 770 38.44 -2.65 39.15
N SER A 771 38.43 -2.24 40.42
CA SER A 771 38.99 -2.99 41.54
C SER A 771 38.13 -4.17 42.02
N ALA A 772 36.82 -4.17 41.78
CA ALA A 772 35.91 -5.28 42.09
C ALA A 772 36.00 -6.41 41.05
N GLY A 773 36.37 -6.07 39.80
CA GLY A 773 36.70 -6.99 38.73
C GLY A 773 35.83 -6.89 37.48
N ASN A 774 34.90 -5.93 37.39
CA ASN A 774 33.98 -5.82 36.26
C ASN A 774 34.72 -5.27 35.02
N ILE A 775 34.35 -5.71 33.80
CA ILE A 775 35.11 -5.37 32.58
C ILE A 775 34.26 -4.59 31.59
N GLY A 776 34.55 -3.29 31.49
CA GLY A 776 34.02 -2.41 30.46
C GLY A 776 34.80 -2.56 29.15
N SER A 777 34.14 -2.38 28.02
CA SER A 777 34.82 -2.34 26.72
C SER A 777 34.18 -1.34 25.76
N TYR A 778 35.03 -0.68 24.98
CA TYR A 778 34.57 0.17 23.89
C TYR A 778 34.37 -0.66 22.61
N THR A 779 33.63 -0.13 21.64
CA THR A 779 33.41 -0.80 20.34
C THR A 779 34.70 -0.88 19.52
N ASP A 780 34.80 -1.86 18.62
CA ASP A 780 35.91 -1.94 17.66
C ASP A 780 36.00 -0.63 16.84
N LYS A 781 37.23 -0.16 16.66
CA LYS A 781 37.57 1.00 15.84
C LYS A 781 38.81 0.71 15.02
N THR A 782 38.94 1.40 13.90
CA THR A 782 40.12 1.30 13.06
C THR A 782 40.95 2.58 13.10
N PHE A 783 42.25 2.44 12.88
CA PHE A 783 43.13 3.54 12.49
C PHE A 783 44.10 3.07 11.42
N THR A 784 44.57 4.00 10.58
CA THR A 784 45.63 3.73 9.61
C THR A 784 46.87 4.51 10.05
N THR A 785 48.01 3.82 10.12
CA THR A 785 49.31 4.50 10.33
C THR A 785 49.63 5.42 9.15
N LEU A 786 50.39 6.47 9.40
CA LEU A 786 50.86 7.37 8.34
C LEU A 786 51.73 6.61 7.33
N ALA A 787 51.77 7.09 6.08
CA ALA A 787 52.76 6.58 5.15
C ALA A 787 54.18 6.96 5.63
N LEU A 788 55.18 6.13 5.30
CA LEU A 788 56.55 6.31 5.78
C LEU A 788 57.08 7.71 5.43
N ASN A 789 57.46 8.48 6.45
CA ASN A 789 57.89 9.89 6.40
C ASN A 789 56.82 10.98 6.24
N GLU A 790 55.51 10.69 6.36
CA GLU A 790 54.51 11.75 6.54
C GLU A 790 54.48 12.25 7.98
N LYS A 791 54.50 13.58 8.19
CA LYS A 791 54.40 14.18 9.53
C LYS A 791 52.94 14.26 9.99
N PRO A 792 52.66 14.07 11.31
CA PRO A 792 51.31 14.23 11.85
C PRO A 792 50.73 15.61 11.53
N LYS A 793 49.51 15.63 11.00
CA LYS A 793 48.79 16.85 10.66
C LYS A 793 48.15 17.40 11.93
N GLU A 794 48.72 18.46 12.51
CA GLU A 794 48.12 19.12 13.68
C GLU A 794 46.69 19.57 13.37
N ILE A 795 45.73 18.99 14.09
CA ILE A 795 44.35 19.49 14.09
C ILE A 795 44.31 20.66 15.05
N VAL A 796 44.17 21.87 14.51
CA VAL A 796 43.96 23.09 15.30
C VAL A 796 42.74 22.91 16.20
N LYS A 797 42.95 23.03 17.53
CA LYS A 797 41.88 22.89 18.52
C LYS A 797 40.80 23.95 18.32
N GLY A 798 39.64 23.53 17.82
CA GLY A 798 38.40 24.31 17.78
C GLY A 798 37.29 23.59 18.53
N GLY A 799 37.07 23.94 19.80
CA GLY A 799 35.84 23.68 20.57
C GLY A 799 35.24 22.27 20.48
N GLY A 800 35.76 21.32 21.26
CA GLY A 800 35.00 20.11 21.60
C GLY A 800 33.81 20.48 22.49
N GLY A 801 32.59 20.41 21.95
CA GLY A 801 31.36 20.67 22.69
C GLY A 801 31.05 19.54 23.66
N VAL A 802 31.24 19.79 24.97
CA VAL A 802 30.54 19.02 26.01
C VAL A 802 29.05 19.25 25.81
N ILE A 803 28.29 18.20 25.50
CA ILE A 803 26.84 18.32 25.33
C ILE A 803 26.20 18.43 26.73
N LYS A 804 26.25 19.64 27.30
CA LYS A 804 25.33 20.03 28.35
C LYS A 804 23.89 19.84 27.81
N PRO A 805 22.93 19.36 28.59
CA PRO A 805 21.54 19.38 28.15
C PRO A 805 21.11 20.83 27.85
N ILE A 806 20.18 21.02 26.90
CA ILE A 806 19.86 22.35 26.32
C ILE A 806 19.45 23.37 27.41
N ASN A 807 18.83 22.91 28.49
CA ASN A 807 18.46 23.72 29.66
C ASN A 807 19.64 24.24 30.51
N GLN A 808 20.87 23.84 30.19
CA GLN A 808 22.12 24.27 30.85
C GLN A 808 23.09 24.96 29.88
N MET A 809 22.73 25.15 28.60
CA MET A 809 23.51 25.91 27.63
C MET A 809 23.21 27.41 27.72
N THR A 810 24.24 28.25 27.65
CA THR A 810 24.08 29.69 27.40
C THR A 810 23.67 29.95 25.95
N VAL A 811 23.14 31.15 25.68
CA VAL A 811 22.71 31.56 24.32
C VAL A 811 23.85 31.49 23.29
N GLU A 812 25.08 31.80 23.68
CA GLU A 812 26.24 31.72 22.77
C GLU A 812 26.73 30.28 22.58
N GLU A 813 26.66 29.42 23.60
CA GLU A 813 26.91 27.98 23.43
C GLU A 813 25.87 27.34 22.50
N LEU A 814 24.59 27.70 22.65
CA LEU A 814 23.51 27.21 21.79
C LEU A 814 23.68 27.68 20.33
N LYS A 815 24.09 28.93 20.10
CA LYS A 815 24.43 29.42 18.76
C LYS A 815 25.63 28.69 18.16
N ALA A 816 26.67 28.42 18.95
CA ALA A 816 27.84 27.67 18.51
C ALA A 816 27.47 26.22 18.14
N GLU A 817 26.61 25.58 18.93
CA GLU A 817 26.14 24.21 18.65
C GLU A 817 25.20 24.16 17.43
N ILE A 818 24.32 25.15 17.25
CA ILE A 818 23.54 25.31 16.01
C ILE A 818 24.49 25.46 14.79
N ALA A 819 25.54 26.28 14.89
CA ALA A 819 26.51 26.44 13.82
C ALA A 819 27.27 25.12 13.53
N ARG A 820 27.62 24.35 14.56
CA ARG A 820 28.26 23.03 14.44
C ARG A 820 27.34 22.01 13.77
N ILE A 821 26.07 21.93 14.18
CA ILE A 821 25.07 21.04 13.60
C ILE A 821 24.79 21.41 12.14
N MET A 822 24.68 22.71 11.82
CA MET A 822 24.53 23.19 10.44
C MET A 822 25.74 22.82 9.56
N ALA A 823 26.96 22.88 10.09
CA ALA A 823 28.15 22.44 9.38
C ALA A 823 28.15 20.91 9.13
N LEU A 824 27.73 20.11 10.12
CA LEU A 824 27.60 18.66 9.99
C LEU A 824 26.52 18.26 8.98
N ILE A 825 25.36 18.92 8.99
CA ILE A 825 24.30 18.73 8.00
C ILE A 825 24.85 19.02 6.59
N LYS A 826 25.62 20.11 6.41
CA LYS A 826 26.24 20.47 5.13
C LYS A 826 27.24 19.40 4.64
N GLN A 827 28.00 18.79 5.54
CA GLN A 827 28.92 17.68 5.22
C GLN A 827 28.15 16.43 4.79
N LEU A 828 27.15 15.99 5.57
CA LEU A 828 26.33 14.82 5.26
C LEU A 828 25.53 14.97 3.95
N GLN A 829 25.06 16.18 3.63
CA GLN A 829 24.43 16.47 2.34
C GLN A 829 25.40 16.29 1.16
N ALA A 830 26.64 16.75 1.29
CA ALA A 830 27.66 16.59 0.26
C ALA A 830 28.10 15.12 0.08
N GLU A 831 28.12 14.32 1.16
CA GLU A 831 28.39 12.88 1.11
C GLU A 831 27.24 12.11 0.45
N LEU A 832 25.99 12.45 0.77
CA LEU A 832 24.80 11.83 0.20
C LEU A 832 24.71 12.05 -1.32
N LEU A 833 25.12 13.22 -1.82
CA LEU A 833 25.17 13.50 -3.27
C LEU A 833 26.24 12.64 -3.99
N LYS A 834 27.40 12.42 -3.37
CA LYS A 834 28.43 11.52 -3.93
C LYS A 834 27.91 10.08 -4.03
N LEU A 835 27.23 9.59 -2.99
CA LEU A 835 26.65 8.25 -2.96
C LEU A 835 25.56 8.06 -4.04
N LYS A 836 24.81 9.12 -4.37
CA LYS A 836 23.85 9.14 -5.49
C LYS A 836 24.50 9.33 -6.88
N GLY A 837 25.82 9.30 -6.99
CA GLY A 837 26.54 9.34 -8.27
C GLY A 837 26.75 10.74 -8.84
N CYS A 838 26.66 11.81 -8.02
CA CYS A 838 27.18 13.12 -8.42
C CYS A 838 28.70 13.17 -8.21
N THR A 839 29.45 13.38 -9.30
CA THR A 839 30.92 13.29 -9.34
C THR A 839 31.65 14.64 -9.29
N ILE A 840 30.94 15.76 -9.49
CA ILE A 840 31.55 17.11 -9.52
C ILE A 840 31.74 17.65 -8.10
N THR A 841 32.75 18.51 -7.92
CA THR A 841 32.95 19.22 -6.63
C THR A 841 32.42 20.66 -6.65
N SER A 842 32.04 21.20 -7.80
CA SER A 842 31.41 22.52 -7.96
C SER A 842 30.72 22.65 -9.32
N PHE A 843 29.69 23.48 -9.36
CA PHE A 843 29.10 24.05 -10.57
C PHE A 843 29.87 25.31 -10.99
N ASP A 844 30.94 25.14 -11.76
CA ASP A 844 31.81 26.26 -12.16
C ASP A 844 31.33 26.97 -13.44
N ARG A 845 30.64 26.25 -14.35
CA ARG A 845 30.12 26.77 -15.63
C ARG A 845 28.60 26.93 -15.67
N ASN A 846 28.12 27.92 -16.42
CA ASN A 846 26.68 28.12 -16.69
C ASN A 846 26.07 26.87 -17.38
N LEU A 847 24.87 26.44 -16.95
CA LEU A 847 24.12 25.36 -17.61
C LEU A 847 22.81 25.88 -18.23
N LYS A 848 22.43 25.33 -19.39
CA LYS A 848 21.23 25.73 -20.15
C LYS A 848 20.63 24.57 -20.94
N LEU A 849 19.37 24.75 -21.34
CA LEU A 849 18.63 23.83 -22.22
C LEU A 849 19.47 23.41 -23.44
N GLY A 850 19.51 22.10 -23.71
CA GLY A 850 20.26 21.49 -24.81
C GLY A 850 21.71 21.11 -24.49
N MET A 851 22.23 21.40 -23.30
CA MET A 851 23.56 20.94 -22.87
C MET A 851 23.56 19.48 -22.43
N THR A 852 24.69 18.79 -22.64
CA THR A 852 24.94 17.45 -22.11
C THR A 852 26.24 17.42 -21.29
N SER A 853 26.17 17.11 -19.98
CA SER A 853 27.35 16.93 -19.13
C SER A 853 27.05 16.23 -17.80
N ASP A 854 28.10 15.79 -17.08
CA ASP A 854 27.99 15.30 -15.71
C ASP A 854 27.50 16.37 -14.72
N ASP A 855 27.79 17.66 -14.98
CA ASP A 855 27.22 18.75 -14.19
C ASP A 855 25.68 18.74 -14.28
N VAL A 856 25.14 18.46 -15.46
CA VAL A 856 23.68 18.35 -15.64
C VAL A 856 23.14 17.13 -14.89
N LYS A 857 23.87 16.01 -14.85
CA LYS A 857 23.46 14.85 -14.03
C LYS A 857 23.44 15.19 -12.54
N CYS A 858 24.49 15.85 -12.03
CA CYS A 858 24.53 16.39 -10.67
C CYS A 858 23.38 17.39 -10.38
N LEU A 859 23.07 18.27 -11.34
CA LEU A 859 21.95 19.21 -11.25
C LEU A 859 20.63 18.45 -11.10
N GLN A 860 20.38 17.42 -11.90
CA GLN A 860 19.17 16.60 -11.81
C GLN A 860 19.07 15.88 -10.45
N ILE A 861 20.18 15.34 -9.94
CA ILE A 861 20.22 14.66 -8.63
C ILE A 861 19.84 15.63 -7.49
N ILE A 862 20.33 16.88 -7.54
CA ILE A 862 19.99 17.92 -6.54
C ILE A 862 18.52 18.34 -6.69
N LEU A 863 18.03 18.54 -7.91
CA LEU A 863 16.64 18.95 -8.17
C LEU A 863 15.62 17.88 -7.75
N ASN A 864 15.94 16.60 -7.96
CA ASN A 864 15.13 15.46 -7.53
C ASN A 864 15.17 15.21 -6.01
N PHE A 865 15.98 15.95 -5.24
CA PHE A 865 16.05 15.79 -3.78
C PHE A 865 14.83 16.33 -3.03
N ALA A 866 14.06 17.25 -3.64
CA ALA A 866 12.85 17.82 -3.05
C ALA A 866 11.65 17.68 -4.01
N PRO A 867 10.46 17.24 -3.55
CA PRO A 867 9.30 17.00 -4.42
C PRO A 867 8.84 18.23 -5.22
N ASP A 868 9.04 19.43 -4.67
CA ASP A 868 8.70 20.70 -5.30
C ASP A 868 9.68 21.13 -6.41
N THR A 869 10.92 20.61 -6.43
CA THR A 869 11.90 20.85 -7.50
C THR A 869 12.14 19.66 -8.42
N GLN A 870 11.51 18.52 -8.15
CA GLN A 870 11.67 17.27 -8.89
C GLN A 870 11.31 17.42 -10.39
N LEU A 871 12.08 16.73 -11.25
CA LEU A 871 11.90 16.74 -12.71
C LEU A 871 10.66 15.94 -13.14
N THR A 872 10.58 14.70 -12.67
CA THR A 872 9.46 13.77 -12.93
C THR A 872 9.43 12.70 -11.83
N ALA A 873 8.24 12.18 -11.52
CA ALA A 873 8.04 11.10 -10.55
C ALA A 873 8.61 9.76 -11.03
N PHE A 874 8.59 9.52 -12.34
CA PHE A 874 9.01 8.27 -12.97
C PHE A 874 9.61 8.51 -14.37
N GLY A 875 10.37 7.52 -14.85
CA GLY A 875 11.00 7.54 -16.18
C GLY A 875 12.29 8.35 -16.24
N VAL A 876 12.73 8.65 -17.46
CA VAL A 876 14.01 9.32 -17.73
C VAL A 876 14.07 10.68 -17.04
N GLY A 877 15.03 10.86 -16.13
CA GLY A 877 15.19 12.06 -15.30
C GLY A 877 14.53 12.01 -13.92
N SER A 878 13.85 10.92 -13.53
CA SER A 878 13.40 10.72 -12.14
C SER A 878 14.57 10.42 -11.19
N SER A 879 14.31 10.39 -9.88
CA SER A 879 15.31 9.98 -8.88
C SER A 879 15.90 8.61 -9.21
N GLY A 880 17.23 8.52 -9.33
CA GLY A 880 17.94 7.29 -9.72
C GLY A 880 17.96 6.99 -11.22
N GLN A 881 17.33 7.83 -12.05
CA GLN A 881 17.28 7.74 -13.51
C GLN A 881 17.77 9.06 -14.15
N GLU A 882 18.61 9.82 -13.45
CA GLU A 882 19.14 11.09 -13.91
C GLU A 882 20.06 10.95 -15.13
N THR A 883 19.86 11.86 -16.08
CA THR A 883 20.61 11.92 -17.33
C THR A 883 21.62 13.05 -17.32
N THR A 884 22.60 12.96 -18.22
CA THR A 884 23.50 14.06 -18.52
C THR A 884 22.86 15.16 -19.38
N TYR A 885 21.62 15.01 -19.87
CA TYR A 885 21.00 15.93 -20.84
C TYR A 885 20.07 16.96 -20.19
N PHE A 886 20.27 18.25 -20.47
CA PHE A 886 19.47 19.34 -19.96
C PHE A 886 18.25 19.54 -20.87
N GLY A 887 17.21 18.73 -20.63
CA GLY A 887 15.95 18.76 -21.37
C GLY A 887 14.92 19.77 -20.83
N PRO A 888 13.72 19.80 -21.43
CA PRO A 888 12.61 20.63 -20.96
C PRO A 888 12.24 20.39 -19.48
N LEU A 889 12.23 19.12 -19.03
CA LEU A 889 11.98 18.76 -17.63
C LEU A 889 13.02 19.38 -16.69
N THR A 890 14.31 19.31 -17.05
CA THR A 890 15.40 19.95 -16.30
C THR A 890 15.22 21.46 -16.25
N LYS A 891 14.81 22.10 -17.35
CA LYS A 891 14.52 23.55 -17.37
C LYS A 891 13.39 23.92 -16.42
N THR A 892 12.28 23.18 -16.45
CA THR A 892 11.13 23.39 -15.55
C THR A 892 11.53 23.21 -14.09
N ALA A 893 12.31 22.16 -13.77
CA ALA A 893 12.83 21.92 -12.43
C ALA A 893 13.77 23.06 -11.95
N VAL A 894 14.64 23.58 -12.82
CA VAL A 894 15.48 24.75 -12.50
C VAL A 894 14.63 26.01 -12.25
N ILE A 895 13.55 26.24 -13.00
CA ILE A 895 12.62 27.36 -12.74
C ILE A 895 12.04 27.25 -11.32
N LYS A 896 11.49 26.09 -10.96
CA LYS A 896 10.94 25.84 -9.61
C LYS A 896 12.01 26.03 -8.52
N PHE A 897 13.23 25.57 -8.74
CA PHE A 897 14.36 25.76 -7.80
C PHE A 897 14.75 27.24 -7.66
N GLN A 898 14.78 27.99 -8.75
CA GLN A 898 15.06 29.42 -8.74
C GLN A 898 13.99 30.22 -7.98
N GLU A 899 12.72 29.86 -8.14
CA GLU A 899 11.59 30.48 -7.45
C GLU A 899 11.52 30.09 -5.96
N LYS A 900 11.82 28.83 -5.64
CA LYS A 900 11.96 28.34 -4.25
C LYS A 900 13.02 29.10 -3.46
N TYR A 901 14.12 29.48 -4.10
CA TYR A 901 15.22 30.25 -3.50
C TYR A 901 15.30 31.68 -4.06
N ALA A 902 14.14 32.29 -4.38
CA ALA A 902 14.08 33.58 -5.07
C ALA A 902 14.87 34.72 -4.38
N SER A 903 14.88 34.78 -3.05
CA SER A 903 15.64 35.77 -2.28
C SER A 903 17.16 35.65 -2.43
N GLU A 904 17.67 34.44 -2.69
CA GLU A 904 19.10 34.15 -2.83
C GLU A 904 19.55 34.07 -4.30
N ILE A 905 18.63 33.76 -5.22
CA ILE A 905 18.94 33.49 -6.63
C ILE A 905 18.45 34.60 -7.58
N LEU A 906 17.23 35.09 -7.38
CA LEU A 906 16.55 35.99 -8.32
C LEU A 906 16.65 37.46 -7.90
N ALA A 907 16.40 37.76 -6.63
CA ALA A 907 16.48 39.11 -6.08
C ALA A 907 17.87 39.78 -6.23
N PRO A 908 19.02 39.07 -6.08
CA PRO A 908 20.35 39.69 -6.26
C PRO A 908 20.70 40.06 -7.72
N VAL A 909 19.82 39.76 -8.68
CA VAL A 909 19.98 40.04 -10.12
C VAL A 909 18.71 40.68 -10.72
N ASP A 910 17.88 41.30 -9.88
CA ASP A 910 16.64 42.00 -10.27
C ASP A 910 15.65 41.18 -11.11
N LEU A 911 15.62 39.85 -10.89
CA LEU A 911 14.65 38.95 -11.53
C LEU A 911 13.47 38.67 -10.60
N THR A 912 12.27 38.59 -11.18
CA THR A 912 11.01 38.32 -10.47
C THR A 912 10.43 36.92 -10.72
N ALA A 913 11.03 36.13 -11.61
CA ALA A 913 10.60 34.78 -11.97
C ALA A 913 11.79 33.90 -12.39
N GLY A 914 11.63 32.57 -12.33
CA GLY A 914 12.65 31.63 -12.75
C GLY A 914 12.89 31.67 -14.26
N THR A 915 14.16 31.58 -14.67
CA THR A 915 14.57 31.62 -16.09
C THR A 915 14.82 30.23 -16.67
N GLY A 916 15.10 29.24 -15.81
CA GLY A 916 15.57 27.91 -16.22
C GLY A 916 17.02 27.90 -16.70
N PHE A 917 17.75 29.01 -16.52
CA PHE A 917 19.17 29.15 -16.84
C PHE A 917 20.00 29.13 -15.57
N VAL A 918 20.97 28.22 -15.46
CA VAL A 918 21.81 28.06 -14.27
C VAL A 918 22.95 29.07 -14.31
N GLY A 919 22.61 30.33 -14.00
CA GLY A 919 23.53 31.47 -13.90
C GLY A 919 24.39 31.48 -12.64
N SER A 920 25.13 32.57 -12.41
CA SER A 920 26.08 32.70 -11.29
C SER A 920 25.43 32.53 -9.90
N THR A 921 24.30 33.19 -9.65
CA THR A 921 23.55 33.09 -8.38
C THR A 921 22.95 31.69 -8.19
N THR A 922 22.42 31.08 -9.25
CA THR A 922 21.92 29.69 -9.19
C THR A 922 23.03 28.70 -8.87
N ARG A 923 24.23 28.86 -9.45
CA ARG A 923 25.40 28.01 -9.11
C ARG A 923 25.91 28.25 -7.70
N ALA A 924 25.92 29.48 -7.23
CA ALA A 924 26.27 29.78 -5.84
C ALA A 924 25.37 28.99 -4.87
N LYS A 925 24.05 28.97 -5.10
CA LYS A 925 23.12 28.18 -4.29
C LYS A 925 23.28 26.67 -4.48
N LEU A 926 23.48 26.17 -5.70
CA LEU A 926 23.73 24.73 -5.93
C LEU A 926 25.04 24.25 -5.26
N ASN A 927 26.07 25.09 -5.22
CA ASN A 927 27.34 24.77 -4.57
C ASN A 927 27.22 24.60 -3.05
N THR A 928 26.23 25.22 -2.38
CA THR A 928 26.03 25.01 -0.94
C THR A 928 25.66 23.56 -0.61
N PHE A 929 24.96 22.87 -1.51
CA PHE A 929 24.63 21.45 -1.36
C PHE A 929 25.85 20.53 -1.57
N LEU A 930 26.86 21.00 -2.32
CA LEU A 930 28.15 20.31 -2.51
C LEU A 930 29.16 20.64 -1.38
N GLY A 931 28.73 21.31 -0.31
CA GLY A 931 29.59 21.67 0.82
C GLY A 931 30.40 22.97 0.65
N LYS A 932 30.40 23.59 -0.54
CA LYS A 932 31.15 24.82 -0.83
C LYS A 932 30.43 26.10 -0.39
#